data_AF-A0A011NSW8-F1
#
_entry.id   AF-A0A011NSW8-F1
#
_cell.length_a   1.000
_cell.length_b   1.000
_cell.length_c   1.000
_cell.angle_alpha   90.00
_cell.angle_beta   90.00
_cell.angle_gamma   90.00
#
_symmetry.space_group_name_H-M   'P 1'
#
loop_
_entity.id
_entity.type
_entity.pdbx_description
1 polymer ?
#
loop_
_entity_poly.entity_id
_entity_poly.type
_entity_poly.pdbx_seq_one_letter_code
_entity_poly.pdbx_strand_id
1 'polypeptide(L)'
;MPERKRHILVDGFFTSEDFRSKRTGRNPIIPPQDRLAHGQYLSSRYTDLVAQFEAQRSQIENPITEDVGIYVEIVGAPGCELPLESLDTSRDFKLRSCRKENDHEVALIFIPESRRDVFQRKLEQYLDPDKDGKGGPRNHNLVDSVAEIKLADLRSFWTDGPEEFPGDPDQAVWWELWLKKRGSEENPLEIARQLAERIGGRLGNTSLSFFDSVVVLVRAAARQLASAPELIASLEELRRAKETPNVLIESSPKEQQQWADDLLHRMQVDYTASTAVTILDTGVNYRHPLLASVCDADHAERWSPGWPHFDDFNPANPSAPYSDHGSRQAGLAAFGDLHAALVSDGPVVLKHRIESGRILPPTGGNDPELYGAITVGTAAKLEVERPEWHRVYSLAVTADPERMGGQPSSWSAEIDQFTSGMEDGKQRPFVISAGNNRDLSPHVDHWEQLHLAEIEDPAQSWNALTVGAYTEKTTNDDPTLDGWSPFARAGDVAPASRSSVNWRWRKHAPYKPDLVAEGGNRLLSPDRTQVSSEDVVSLLTTSGRTMGQLFEVSADTSAACALVSGHAAVLMSEYPEYWPETVRGLLVHSADWTEFMWQRFGLLLSQHSNKVAKQTMLRSVGYGVPNLERALYSANHALTLIAQDHLQPFAKGVDASESADPKLNEMQLYQLPWPNEALWQLPPETEVKLRVTLSYFIEPNPGRRGYRQRFSYQSHGLRFEVLRPGQSTENFRAFINGLASTEDYEGPEGDADGWHLGPQLCTRGSLHADVWTGSAAALADMHTIAVFPVGGWWKYRAAQDRWQNSVRYSLIVSIDVPDETVDIYSVVQNLIQTHVEVEV
;
A
#
# COMPACT_ATOMS: atom_id res chain seq x y z
N MET A 1 5.54 8.52 -23.43
CA MET A 1 5.93 7.58 -22.36
C MET A 1 7.41 7.77 -22.13
N PRO A 2 7.84 7.97 -20.88
CA PRO A 2 9.27 7.97 -20.56
C PRO A 2 9.92 6.66 -21.03
N GLU A 3 11.20 6.72 -21.40
CA GLU A 3 11.95 5.56 -21.89
C GLU A 3 12.09 4.52 -20.77
N ARG A 4 11.63 3.27 -21.01
CA ARG A 4 11.76 2.17 -20.06
C ARG A 4 13.21 1.70 -20.01
N LYS A 5 13.84 1.82 -18.84
CA LYS A 5 15.22 1.39 -18.59
C LYS A 5 15.24 0.23 -17.58
N ARG A 6 16.19 -0.70 -17.71
CA ARG A 6 16.40 -1.75 -16.69
C ARG A 6 16.91 -1.12 -15.39
N HIS A 7 16.60 -1.72 -14.25
CA HIS A 7 17.24 -1.36 -12.98
C HIS A 7 18.76 -1.62 -13.05
N ILE A 8 19.53 -0.91 -12.21
CA ILE A 8 20.99 -1.06 -12.20
C ILE A 8 21.40 -1.92 -11.01
N LEU A 9 22.12 -3.01 -11.29
CA LEU A 9 22.75 -3.84 -10.25
C LEU A 9 24.02 -3.14 -9.73
N VAL A 10 24.15 -3.08 -8.41
CA VAL A 10 25.29 -2.52 -7.68
C VAL A 10 25.87 -3.56 -6.71
N ASP A 11 25.86 -4.82 -7.11
CA ASP A 11 26.41 -5.93 -6.35
C ASP A 11 27.89 -5.66 -6.01
N GLY A 12 28.26 -5.84 -4.74
CA GLY A 12 29.64 -5.60 -4.30
C GLY A 12 30.05 -4.13 -4.09
N PHE A 13 29.16 -3.15 -4.31
CA PHE A 13 29.42 -1.72 -4.01
C PHE A 13 29.33 -1.41 -2.50
N PHE A 14 29.97 -2.23 -1.67
CA PHE A 14 30.00 -2.06 -0.23
C PHE A 14 31.38 -2.33 0.35
N THR A 15 31.60 -1.82 1.56
CA THR A 15 32.73 -2.19 2.42
C THR A 15 32.22 -2.91 3.67
N SER A 16 32.88 -3.99 4.08
CA SER A 16 32.54 -4.73 5.30
C SER A 16 33.35 -4.21 6.50
N GLU A 17 32.68 -4.12 7.65
CA GLU A 17 33.29 -3.75 8.93
C GLU A 17 32.83 -4.66 10.07
N ASP A 18 33.69 -4.89 11.06
CA ASP A 18 33.31 -5.54 12.33
C ASP A 18 32.24 -4.70 13.05
N PHE A 19 31.24 -5.35 13.67
CA PHE A 19 30.04 -4.67 14.18
C PHE A 19 29.70 -4.92 15.66
N ARG A 20 29.32 -3.85 16.39
CA ARG A 20 28.75 -3.87 17.76
C ARG A 20 27.58 -2.88 17.91
N SER A 21 26.47 -3.23 18.56
CA SER A 21 25.27 -2.36 18.68
C SER A 21 25.35 -1.26 19.77
N LYS A 22 24.61 -0.14 19.62
CA LYS A 22 24.70 1.11 20.45
C LYS A 22 23.47 1.61 21.27
N ARG A 23 22.21 1.20 21.02
CA ARG A 23 20.98 1.96 21.46
C ARG A 23 20.54 1.85 22.96
N THR A 24 20.21 3.01 23.56
CA THR A 24 19.25 3.31 24.69
C THR A 24 18.49 4.65 24.37
N GLY A 25 17.18 4.86 24.67
CA GLY A 25 16.34 5.91 23.99
C GLY A 25 15.74 7.09 24.81
N ARG A 26 15.32 8.21 24.15
CA ARG A 26 14.50 9.37 24.70
C ARG A 26 13.90 10.39 23.66
N ASN A 27 13.05 11.37 24.11
CA ASN A 27 12.00 12.23 23.42
C ASN A 27 12.28 13.80 23.31
N PRO A 28 11.47 14.65 22.58
CA PRO A 28 11.72 16.10 22.21
C PRO A 28 10.80 17.28 22.76
N ILE A 29 11.07 18.60 22.39
CA ILE A 29 10.64 19.97 22.95
C ILE A 29 10.33 21.11 21.87
N ILE A 30 9.68 22.28 22.20
CA ILE A 30 9.10 23.44 21.36
C ILE A 30 9.69 24.90 21.65
N PRO A 31 9.63 25.97 20.76
CA PRO A 31 10.26 27.33 20.90
C PRO A 31 9.38 28.63 21.22
N PRO A 32 9.95 29.84 21.56
CA PRO A 32 9.26 31.07 22.11
C PRO A 32 9.06 32.36 21.21
N GLN A 33 8.14 33.31 21.55
CA GLN A 33 7.74 34.58 20.82
C GLN A 33 7.60 35.90 21.68
N ASP A 34 7.48 37.11 21.05
CA ASP A 34 7.23 38.44 21.71
C ASP A 34 5.72 38.82 21.83
N ARG A 35 5.25 38.88 23.07
CA ARG A 35 3.83 38.92 23.46
C ARG A 35 3.05 40.17 23.05
N LEU A 36 3.60 41.37 23.24
CA LEU A 36 2.82 42.61 23.13
C LEU A 36 2.56 42.98 21.66
N ALA A 37 3.61 42.91 20.84
CA ALA A 37 3.52 43.23 19.41
C ALA A 37 2.66 42.21 18.66
N HIS A 38 2.85 40.92 18.94
CA HIS A 38 2.17 39.84 18.27
C HIS A 38 0.67 39.79 18.58
N GLY A 39 0.30 39.88 19.86
CA GLY A 39 -1.10 39.84 20.28
C GLY A 39 -1.91 41.03 19.76
N GLN A 40 -1.32 42.23 19.64
CA GLN A 40 -2.00 43.42 19.10
C GLN A 40 -2.20 43.32 17.58
N TYR A 41 -1.23 42.77 16.84
CA TYR A 41 -1.34 42.55 15.39
C TYR A 41 -2.48 41.59 15.04
N LEU A 42 -2.56 40.45 15.71
CA LEU A 42 -3.62 39.45 15.44
C LEU A 42 -5.01 39.99 15.79
N SER A 43 -5.12 40.84 16.82
CA SER A 43 -6.41 41.43 17.22
C SER A 43 -6.96 42.43 16.20
N SER A 44 -6.12 43.28 15.59
CA SER A 44 -6.57 44.20 14.55
C SER A 44 -7.00 43.47 13.28
N ARG A 45 -6.21 42.48 12.82
CA ARG A 45 -6.52 41.66 11.64
C ARG A 45 -7.84 40.91 11.77
N TYR A 46 -8.11 40.34 12.94
CA TYR A 46 -9.36 39.64 13.19
C TYR A 46 -10.57 40.60 13.16
N THR A 47 -10.43 41.81 13.70
CA THR A 47 -11.49 42.83 13.69
C THR A 47 -11.84 43.28 12.26
N ASP A 48 -10.82 43.55 11.44
CA ASP A 48 -11.01 43.98 10.05
C ASP A 48 -11.68 42.89 9.20
N LEU A 49 -11.31 41.63 9.43
CA LEU A 49 -11.86 40.47 8.73
C LEU A 49 -13.38 40.33 8.97
N VAL A 50 -13.81 40.47 10.23
CA VAL A 50 -15.24 40.39 10.60
C VAL A 50 -16.04 41.51 9.93
N ALA A 51 -15.49 42.74 9.89
CA ALA A 51 -16.15 43.88 9.23
C ALA A 51 -16.29 43.71 7.71
N GLN A 52 -15.27 43.13 7.04
CA GLN A 52 -15.32 42.84 5.59
C GLN A 52 -16.41 41.82 5.24
N PHE A 53 -16.55 40.76 6.05
CA PHE A 53 -17.58 39.75 5.87
C PHE A 53 -19.00 40.32 6.02
N GLU A 54 -19.24 41.17 7.01
CA GLU A 54 -20.56 41.78 7.26
C GLU A 54 -21.01 42.72 6.12
N ALA A 55 -20.06 43.40 5.48
CA ALA A 55 -20.32 44.24 4.30
C ALA A 55 -20.71 43.42 3.06
N GLN A 56 -20.06 42.27 2.81
CA GLN A 56 -20.39 41.37 1.69
C GLN A 56 -21.77 40.72 1.84
N ARG A 57 -22.15 40.37 3.09
CA ARG A 57 -23.43 39.72 3.38
C ARG A 57 -24.64 40.62 3.15
N SER A 58 -24.48 41.93 3.29
CA SER A 58 -25.56 42.93 3.19
C SER A 58 -26.06 43.17 1.75
N GLN A 59 -25.45 42.50 0.75
CA GLN A 59 -25.81 42.57 -0.68
C GLN A 59 -26.62 41.34 -1.18
N ILE A 60 -26.92 40.36 -0.32
CA ILE A 60 -27.62 39.12 -0.69
C ILE A 60 -29.09 39.23 -0.27
N GLU A 61 -30.01 39.40 -1.23
CA GLU A 61 -31.41 39.75 -0.94
C GLU A 61 -32.31 38.61 -0.46
N ASN A 62 -31.94 37.33 -0.55
CA ASN A 62 -32.70 36.21 0.04
C ASN A 62 -31.84 34.95 0.27
N PRO A 63 -31.33 34.69 1.49
CA PRO A 63 -30.60 33.48 1.81
C PRO A 63 -31.56 32.31 2.12
N ILE A 64 -31.24 31.11 1.61
CA ILE A 64 -32.06 29.88 1.73
C ILE A 64 -31.74 29.07 3.02
N THR A 65 -30.71 29.43 3.79
CA THR A 65 -30.32 28.68 5.01
C THR A 65 -30.03 29.57 6.21
N GLU A 66 -30.41 29.11 7.41
CA GLU A 66 -30.29 29.81 8.69
C GLU A 66 -28.91 29.70 9.38
N ASP A 67 -27.93 28.97 8.83
CA ASP A 67 -26.61 28.88 9.47
C ASP A 67 -25.74 30.09 9.17
N VAL A 68 -25.54 30.92 10.19
CA VAL A 68 -24.80 32.17 10.09
C VAL A 68 -23.45 32.06 10.81
N GLY A 69 -22.36 32.00 10.05
CA GLY A 69 -20.99 32.01 10.58
C GLY A 69 -19.97 32.40 9.52
N ILE A 70 -18.72 32.57 9.94
CA ILE A 70 -17.60 32.96 9.06
C ILE A 70 -16.59 31.82 8.93
N TYR A 71 -16.03 31.63 7.74
CA TYR A 71 -14.88 30.76 7.53
C TYR A 71 -13.61 31.60 7.52
N VAL A 72 -12.67 31.25 8.40
CA VAL A 72 -11.43 31.99 8.65
C VAL A 72 -10.27 31.04 8.51
N GLU A 73 -9.27 31.42 7.74
CA GLU A 73 -7.98 30.73 7.67
C GLU A 73 -7.02 31.33 8.70
N ILE A 74 -6.38 30.47 9.48
CA ILE A 74 -5.36 30.79 10.47
C ILE A 74 -4.05 30.21 9.95
N VAL A 75 -3.07 31.05 9.69
CA VAL A 75 -1.73 30.67 9.26
C VAL A 75 -0.84 30.64 10.48
N GLY A 76 -0.09 29.56 10.68
CA GLY A 76 0.81 29.32 11.80
C GLY A 76 2.17 29.99 11.61
N ALA A 77 2.92 30.15 12.69
CA ALA A 77 4.30 30.63 12.64
C ALA A 77 5.21 29.62 11.91
N PRO A 78 6.24 30.09 11.18
CA PRO A 78 7.17 29.19 10.48
C PRO A 78 7.74 28.11 11.42
N GLY A 79 7.69 26.85 11.02
CA GLY A 79 8.25 25.73 11.79
C GLY A 79 7.55 25.40 13.11
N CYS A 80 6.33 25.93 13.35
CA CYS A 80 5.54 25.68 14.55
C CYS A 80 4.17 25.11 14.18
N GLU A 81 3.76 24.02 14.83
CA GLU A 81 2.44 23.44 14.62
C GLU A 81 1.36 24.25 15.36
N LEU A 82 0.26 24.55 14.67
CA LEU A 82 -0.92 25.18 15.26
C LEU A 82 -1.54 24.22 16.28
N PRO A 83 -1.92 24.67 17.48
CA PRO A 83 -2.57 23.82 18.47
C PRO A 83 -4.04 23.65 18.09
N LEU A 84 -4.29 22.70 17.19
CA LEU A 84 -5.60 22.42 16.59
C LEU A 84 -6.68 22.15 17.64
N GLU A 85 -6.34 21.57 18.80
CA GLU A 85 -7.25 21.38 19.94
C GLU A 85 -7.83 22.70 20.50
N SER A 86 -7.13 23.82 20.31
CA SER A 86 -7.58 25.15 20.71
C SER A 86 -8.38 25.88 19.62
N LEU A 87 -8.33 25.36 18.39
CA LEU A 87 -8.99 25.82 17.17
C LEU A 87 -10.17 24.93 16.73
N ASP A 88 -10.33 23.77 17.36
CA ASP A 88 -11.49 22.89 17.23
C ASP A 88 -12.10 22.59 18.60
N THR A 89 -13.11 23.36 18.96
CA THR A 89 -13.82 23.20 20.23
C THR A 89 -15.29 23.02 19.95
N SER A 90 -15.92 22.06 20.64
CA SER A 90 -17.33 21.70 20.44
C SER A 90 -18.34 22.86 20.49
N ARG A 91 -17.93 24.02 21.04
CA ARG A 91 -18.77 25.21 21.20
C ARG A 91 -18.31 26.45 20.42
N ASP A 92 -17.01 26.68 20.20
CA ASP A 92 -16.51 28.02 19.86
C ASP A 92 -15.93 28.14 18.44
N PHE A 93 -15.16 27.15 18.03
CA PHE A 93 -14.50 27.09 16.72
C PHE A 93 -14.66 25.68 16.18
N LYS A 94 -15.04 25.52 14.91
CA LYS A 94 -15.09 24.21 14.27
C LYS A 94 -13.99 24.15 13.24
N LEU A 95 -12.96 23.33 13.47
CA LEU A 95 -11.91 23.13 12.47
C LEU A 95 -12.50 22.36 11.29
N ARG A 96 -12.22 22.83 10.08
CA ARG A 96 -12.78 22.28 8.83
C ARG A 96 -11.71 21.60 8.00
N SER A 97 -10.53 22.19 7.95
CA SER A 97 -9.35 21.57 7.36
C SER A 97 -8.08 22.21 7.94
N CYS A 98 -6.98 21.48 7.89
CA CYS A 98 -5.66 21.99 8.20
C CYS A 98 -4.70 21.46 7.15
N ARG A 99 -3.84 22.33 6.61
CA ARG A 99 -2.90 22.02 5.53
C ARG A 99 -1.59 22.74 5.78
N LYS A 100 -0.46 22.28 5.24
CA LYS A 100 0.81 23.03 5.30
C LYS A 100 1.02 23.77 3.98
N GLU A 101 1.31 25.07 4.05
CA GLU A 101 1.66 25.92 2.90
C GLU A 101 3.01 26.61 3.20
N ASN A 102 4.05 26.27 2.45
CA ASN A 102 5.44 26.63 2.75
C ASN A 102 5.85 26.12 4.15
N ASP A 103 6.57 26.92 4.95
CA ASP A 103 6.99 26.61 6.34
C ASP A 103 5.86 26.85 7.37
N HIS A 104 4.63 27.11 6.92
CA HIS A 104 3.50 27.46 7.79
C HIS A 104 2.40 26.40 7.76
N GLU A 105 1.76 26.16 8.90
CA GLU A 105 0.53 25.38 8.97
C GLU A 105 -0.70 26.30 8.82
N VAL A 106 -1.60 26.06 7.88
CA VAL A 106 -2.80 26.85 7.60
C VAL A 106 -4.06 26.05 7.97
N ALA A 107 -4.77 26.50 8.99
CA ALA A 107 -6.01 25.91 9.48
C ALA A 107 -7.24 26.73 9.04
N LEU A 108 -8.20 26.10 8.34
CA LEU A 108 -9.50 26.69 8.02
C LEU A 108 -10.50 26.34 9.14
N ILE A 109 -11.01 27.37 9.82
CA ILE A 109 -11.96 27.23 10.92
C ILE A 109 -13.28 27.92 10.59
N PHE A 110 -14.38 27.36 11.09
CA PHE A 110 -15.70 27.98 11.05
C PHE A 110 -16.05 28.56 12.43
N ILE A 111 -16.43 29.83 12.45
CA ILE A 111 -16.80 30.56 13.67
C ILE A 111 -18.29 30.92 13.61
N PRO A 112 -19.14 30.34 14.49
CA PRO A 112 -20.55 30.70 14.58
C PRO A 112 -20.72 32.19 14.93
N GLU A 113 -21.77 32.85 14.40
CA GLU A 113 -22.06 34.27 14.66
C GLU A 113 -22.09 34.61 16.16
N SER A 114 -22.72 33.77 16.97
CA SER A 114 -22.83 33.94 18.43
C SER A 114 -21.52 33.77 19.20
N ARG A 115 -20.43 33.35 18.53
CA ARG A 115 -19.13 33.05 19.14
C ARG A 115 -17.98 33.89 18.57
N ARG A 116 -18.25 34.86 17.69
CA ARG A 116 -17.22 35.74 17.09
C ARG A 116 -16.35 36.46 18.11
N ASP A 117 -16.90 36.82 19.27
CA ASP A 117 -16.16 37.50 20.36
C ASP A 117 -15.25 36.58 21.19
N VAL A 118 -15.28 35.26 20.98
CA VAL A 118 -14.45 34.31 21.77
C VAL A 118 -12.98 34.44 21.39
N PHE A 119 -12.67 34.55 20.11
CA PHE A 119 -11.28 34.66 19.63
C PHE A 119 -10.65 35.98 20.11
N GLN A 120 -11.40 37.08 20.00
CA GLN A 120 -11.02 38.39 20.53
C GLN A 120 -10.72 38.35 22.04
N ARG A 121 -11.57 37.67 22.84
CA ARG A 121 -11.31 37.49 24.29
C ARG A 121 -10.09 36.62 24.60
N LYS A 122 -9.77 35.61 23.78
CA LYS A 122 -8.54 34.80 23.95
C LYS A 122 -7.28 35.64 23.73
N LEU A 123 -7.31 36.58 22.77
CA LEU A 123 -6.25 37.56 22.52
C LEU A 123 -6.13 38.60 23.65
N GLU A 124 -7.24 39.11 24.17
CA GLU A 124 -7.25 40.03 25.34
C GLU A 124 -6.65 39.37 26.59
N GLN A 125 -6.99 38.10 26.86
CA GLN A 125 -6.41 37.33 27.97
C GLN A 125 -4.92 37.04 27.77
N TYR A 126 -4.49 36.86 26.53
CA TYR A 126 -3.08 36.70 26.20
C TYR A 126 -2.32 38.01 26.38
N LEU A 127 -2.92 39.17 26.13
CA LEU A 127 -2.26 40.48 26.28
C LEU A 127 -2.22 41.01 27.74
N ASP A 128 -3.07 40.51 28.65
CA ASP A 128 -3.19 40.95 30.05
C ASP A 128 -2.22 40.19 30.99
N PRO A 129 -1.15 40.83 31.52
CA PRO A 129 -0.19 40.16 32.41
C PRO A 129 -0.78 39.64 33.72
N ASP A 130 -1.91 40.21 34.18
CA ASP A 130 -2.57 39.78 35.43
C ASP A 130 -3.28 38.40 35.29
N LYS A 131 -3.29 37.81 34.08
CA LYS A 131 -3.90 36.49 33.78
C LYS A 131 -2.90 35.35 33.64
N ASP A 132 -1.61 35.59 33.86
CA ASP A 132 -0.52 34.62 33.63
C ASP A 132 -0.50 33.44 34.62
N GLY A 133 0.06 32.30 34.20
CA GLY A 133 0.20 31.08 35.00
C GLY A 133 1.65 30.60 35.15
N LYS A 134 1.86 29.47 35.86
CA LYS A 134 3.20 28.89 36.11
C LYS A 134 3.98 28.49 34.84
N GLY A 135 3.31 28.38 33.69
CA GLY A 135 3.90 27.99 32.40
C GLY A 135 4.08 29.15 31.41
N GLY A 136 3.77 30.40 31.80
CA GLY A 136 3.85 31.57 30.90
C GLY A 136 2.51 32.26 30.67
N PRO A 137 2.40 33.11 29.62
CA PRO A 137 1.19 33.87 29.30
C PRO A 137 -0.03 32.97 29.05
N ARG A 138 -1.22 33.44 29.36
CA ARG A 138 -2.44 32.66 29.15
C ARG A 138 -2.74 32.52 27.65
N ASN A 139 -3.10 31.33 27.19
CA ASN A 139 -3.32 30.98 25.77
C ASN A 139 -2.06 31.07 24.88
N HIS A 140 -0.86 31.14 25.46
CA HIS A 140 0.38 31.37 24.69
C HIS A 140 0.64 30.30 23.62
N ASN A 141 0.40 29.02 23.89
CA ASN A 141 0.52 27.95 22.88
C ASN A 141 -0.29 28.23 21.61
N LEU A 142 -1.48 28.85 21.72
CA LEU A 142 -2.30 29.22 20.57
C LEU A 142 -1.84 30.52 19.95
N VAL A 143 -1.66 31.58 20.73
CA VAL A 143 -1.38 32.90 20.15
C VAL A 143 0.03 32.97 19.56
N ASP A 144 1.03 32.39 20.23
CA ASP A 144 2.42 32.35 19.76
C ASP A 144 2.59 31.50 18.49
N SER A 145 1.69 30.53 18.27
CA SER A 145 1.72 29.65 17.11
C SER A 145 1.09 30.24 15.85
N VAL A 146 0.38 31.37 15.91
CA VAL A 146 -0.38 31.94 14.79
C VAL A 146 0.39 33.10 14.16
N ALA A 147 0.73 33.04 12.88
CA ALA A 147 1.34 34.12 12.11
C ALA A 147 0.33 35.09 11.46
N GLU A 148 -0.76 34.60 10.87
CA GLU A 148 -1.72 35.43 10.10
C GLU A 148 -3.16 34.88 10.12
N ILE A 149 -4.16 35.72 9.80
CA ILE A 149 -5.58 35.35 9.70
C ILE A 149 -6.22 35.95 8.41
N LYS A 150 -6.94 35.16 7.58
CA LYS A 150 -7.56 35.59 6.27
C LYS A 150 -8.90 34.87 5.90
N LEU A 151 -9.59 35.29 4.81
CA LEU A 151 -10.88 34.74 4.27
C LEU A 151 -10.66 33.80 3.04
N ALA A 152 -11.51 32.79 2.80
CA ALA A 152 -11.30 31.70 1.79
C ALA A 152 -12.03 31.87 0.40
N ASP A 153 -11.56 31.21 -0.69
CA ASP A 153 -12.11 31.27 -2.09
C ASP A 153 -12.36 29.91 -2.85
N LEU A 154 -12.93 30.02 -4.06
CA LEU A 154 -13.52 28.96 -4.91
C LEU A 154 -12.57 27.93 -5.57
N ARG A 155 -11.27 28.18 -5.74
CA ARG A 155 -10.38 27.17 -6.38
C ARG A 155 -10.02 26.00 -5.45
N SER A 156 -10.58 26.00 -4.24
CA SER A 156 -10.31 25.03 -3.19
C SER A 156 -11.08 23.70 -3.29
N PHE A 157 -11.77 23.41 -4.41
CA PHE A 157 -12.75 22.31 -4.53
C PHE A 157 -12.51 21.27 -5.67
N TRP A 158 -11.32 21.22 -6.29
CA TRP A 158 -10.97 20.19 -7.30
C TRP A 158 -10.06 19.11 -6.68
N THR A 159 -10.35 17.81 -6.88
CA THR A 159 -9.73 16.73 -6.09
C THR A 159 -9.16 15.54 -6.87
N ASP A 160 -9.34 15.41 -8.18
CA ASP A 160 -8.70 14.34 -8.98
C ASP A 160 -7.34 14.80 -9.57
N GLY A 161 -6.53 13.84 -10.03
CA GLY A 161 -5.26 14.09 -10.73
C GLY A 161 -5.42 15.06 -11.91
N PRO A 162 -4.56 16.09 -12.08
CA PRO A 162 -4.67 17.08 -13.15
C PRO A 162 -4.79 16.49 -14.57
N GLU A 163 -4.20 15.32 -14.78
CA GLU A 163 -4.19 14.54 -16.02
C GLU A 163 -5.52 13.87 -16.38
N GLU A 164 -6.46 13.74 -15.43
CA GLU A 164 -7.77 13.10 -15.66
C GLU A 164 -8.87 14.10 -16.06
N PHE A 165 -8.59 15.40 -16.00
CA PHE A 165 -9.49 16.43 -16.50
C PHE A 165 -9.62 16.30 -18.03
N PRO A 166 -10.82 16.39 -18.62
CA PRO A 166 -10.97 16.35 -20.07
C PRO A 166 -10.09 17.42 -20.74
N GLY A 167 -9.07 16.98 -21.49
CA GLY A 167 -8.16 17.87 -22.22
C GLY A 167 -8.86 18.71 -23.29
N ASP A 168 -10.07 18.30 -23.69
CA ASP A 168 -10.98 19.07 -24.52
C ASP A 168 -12.21 19.53 -23.69
N PRO A 169 -12.35 20.85 -23.42
CA PRO A 169 -13.44 21.39 -22.59
C PRO A 169 -14.83 21.32 -23.24
N ASP A 170 -14.92 20.93 -24.52
CA ASP A 170 -16.17 20.68 -25.26
C ASP A 170 -16.57 19.18 -25.28
N GLN A 171 -15.72 18.28 -24.75
CA GLN A 171 -16.02 16.84 -24.70
C GLN A 171 -17.08 16.53 -23.63
N ALA A 172 -18.20 15.94 -24.07
CA ALA A 172 -19.27 15.52 -23.17
C ALA A 172 -18.98 14.14 -22.53
N VAL A 173 -18.50 14.15 -21.29
CA VAL A 173 -18.25 12.95 -20.45
C VAL A 173 -19.34 12.79 -19.39
N TRP A 174 -19.42 11.60 -18.80
CA TRP A 174 -20.27 11.35 -17.63
C TRP A 174 -19.56 11.83 -16.37
N TRP A 175 -20.22 12.75 -15.66
CA TRP A 175 -19.82 13.30 -14.38
C TRP A 175 -20.68 12.72 -13.26
N GLU A 176 -20.07 12.46 -12.12
CA GLU A 176 -20.75 12.25 -10.84
C GLU A 176 -20.89 13.61 -10.14
N LEU A 177 -22.11 14.02 -9.84
CA LEU A 177 -22.41 15.23 -9.06
C LEU A 177 -22.80 14.81 -7.64
N TRP A 178 -21.99 15.17 -6.67
CA TRP A 178 -22.24 14.89 -5.26
C TRP A 178 -22.99 16.07 -4.63
N LEU A 179 -24.25 15.89 -4.26
CA LEU A 179 -25.15 16.94 -3.77
C LEU A 179 -25.50 16.72 -2.30
N LYS A 180 -25.30 17.70 -1.42
CA LYS A 180 -25.62 17.55 0.02
C LYS A 180 -27.12 17.40 0.31
N LYS A 181 -27.51 16.52 1.24
CA LYS A 181 -28.87 16.41 1.81
C LYS A 181 -29.06 17.42 2.92
N ARG A 182 -30.00 18.35 2.76
CA ARG A 182 -30.38 19.34 3.79
C ARG A 182 -31.77 19.02 4.31
N GLY A 183 -31.85 18.31 5.44
CA GLY A 183 -33.12 18.02 6.13
C GLY A 183 -34.12 17.17 5.31
N SER A 184 -35.36 17.07 5.82
CA SER A 184 -36.40 16.19 5.27
C SER A 184 -37.32 16.82 4.21
N GLU A 185 -37.12 18.10 3.84
CA GLU A 185 -38.03 18.84 2.93
C GLU A 185 -37.42 19.24 1.56
N GLU A 186 -36.10 19.21 1.36
CA GLU A 186 -35.48 19.43 0.04
C GLU A 186 -35.23 18.10 -0.69
N ASN A 187 -35.54 18.04 -1.99
CA ASN A 187 -35.33 16.85 -2.82
C ASN A 187 -34.12 17.05 -3.76
N PRO A 188 -32.93 16.47 -3.46
CA PRO A 188 -31.73 16.62 -4.28
C PRO A 188 -31.88 16.15 -5.74
N LEU A 189 -32.82 15.24 -6.02
CA LEU A 189 -33.11 14.80 -7.39
C LEU A 189 -33.78 15.89 -8.22
N GLU A 190 -34.61 16.73 -7.60
CA GLU A 190 -35.25 17.85 -8.29
C GLU A 190 -34.24 18.96 -8.57
N ILE A 191 -33.28 19.18 -7.67
CA ILE A 191 -32.13 20.08 -7.87
C ILE A 191 -31.26 19.60 -9.04
N ALA A 192 -30.95 18.29 -9.08
CA ALA A 192 -30.20 17.67 -10.18
C ALA A 192 -30.90 17.80 -11.53
N ARG A 193 -32.23 17.62 -11.55
CA ARG A 193 -33.07 17.77 -12.75
C ARG A 193 -33.05 19.20 -13.27
N GLN A 194 -33.25 20.18 -12.39
CA GLN A 194 -33.20 21.61 -12.72
C GLN A 194 -31.82 22.03 -13.20
N LEU A 195 -30.76 21.47 -12.61
CA LEU A 195 -29.38 21.71 -13.01
C LEU A 195 -29.08 21.15 -14.41
N ALA A 196 -29.46 19.91 -14.69
CA ALA A 196 -29.28 19.28 -16.00
C ALA A 196 -30.02 20.05 -17.11
N GLU A 197 -31.25 20.50 -16.85
CA GLU A 197 -32.02 21.37 -17.75
C GLU A 197 -31.32 22.73 -17.99
N ARG A 198 -30.75 23.32 -16.94
CA ARG A 198 -30.10 24.64 -16.99
C ARG A 198 -28.80 24.66 -17.79
N ILE A 199 -27.97 23.62 -17.66
CA ILE A 199 -26.67 23.52 -18.35
C ILE A 199 -26.76 22.79 -19.70
N GLY A 200 -27.95 22.27 -20.06
CA GLY A 200 -28.16 21.45 -21.26
C GLY A 200 -27.44 20.10 -21.19
N GLY A 201 -27.27 19.55 -19.99
CA GLY A 201 -26.66 18.24 -19.75
C GLY A 201 -27.71 17.12 -19.69
N ARG A 202 -27.30 15.87 -19.87
CA ARG A 202 -28.19 14.70 -19.76
C ARG A 202 -28.04 14.06 -18.39
N LEU A 203 -29.11 14.04 -17.59
CA LEU A 203 -29.13 13.31 -16.32
C LEU A 203 -29.08 11.79 -16.56
N GLY A 204 -28.31 11.08 -15.73
CA GLY A 204 -28.30 9.63 -15.66
C GLY A 204 -29.55 9.10 -14.97
N ASN A 205 -29.80 7.80 -15.13
CA ASN A 205 -31.04 7.17 -14.68
C ASN A 205 -30.99 6.72 -13.20
N THR A 206 -29.81 6.80 -12.58
CA THR A 206 -29.53 6.32 -11.22
C THR A 206 -29.09 7.46 -10.32
N SER A 207 -29.37 7.33 -9.01
CA SER A 207 -28.84 8.20 -7.97
C SER A 207 -28.42 7.38 -6.76
N LEU A 208 -27.31 7.74 -6.12
CA LEU A 208 -26.85 7.11 -4.89
C LEU A 208 -27.20 8.01 -3.72
N SER A 209 -27.68 7.43 -2.63
CA SER A 209 -28.13 8.17 -1.44
C SER A 209 -27.25 7.82 -0.25
N PHE A 210 -26.45 8.76 0.22
CA PHE A 210 -25.58 8.64 1.40
C PHE A 210 -26.21 9.31 2.63
N PHE A 211 -25.54 9.25 3.78
CA PHE A 211 -26.05 9.82 5.04
C PHE A 211 -26.31 11.33 4.92
N ASP A 212 -25.34 12.08 4.36
CA ASP A 212 -25.43 13.54 4.20
C ASP A 212 -25.46 14.01 2.73
N SER A 213 -25.52 13.13 1.74
CA SER A 213 -25.45 13.50 0.32
C SER A 213 -26.20 12.56 -0.63
N VAL A 214 -26.41 13.00 -1.87
CA VAL A 214 -26.99 12.28 -2.99
C VAL A 214 -26.08 12.47 -4.20
N VAL A 215 -25.67 11.39 -4.83
CA VAL A 215 -24.87 11.42 -6.06
C VAL A 215 -25.76 11.16 -7.25
N VAL A 216 -25.62 11.98 -8.28
CA VAL A 216 -26.36 11.85 -9.53
C VAL A 216 -25.39 11.91 -10.70
N LEU A 217 -25.64 11.12 -11.73
CA LEU A 217 -24.83 11.19 -12.94
C LEU A 217 -25.35 12.28 -13.87
N VAL A 218 -24.45 13.09 -14.46
CA VAL A 218 -24.77 14.07 -15.51
C VAL A 218 -23.76 13.94 -16.62
N ARG A 219 -24.23 13.78 -17.86
CA ARG A 219 -23.39 13.89 -19.04
C ARG A 219 -23.36 15.34 -19.53
N ALA A 220 -22.20 15.98 -19.48
CA ALA A 220 -22.01 17.37 -19.88
C ALA A 220 -20.55 17.62 -20.30
N ALA A 221 -20.26 18.75 -20.95
CA ALA A 221 -18.90 19.23 -21.16
C ALA A 221 -18.45 20.14 -20.00
N ALA A 222 -17.15 20.24 -19.74
CA ALA A 222 -16.60 21.04 -18.64
C ALA A 222 -17.04 22.52 -18.69
N ARG A 223 -17.13 23.12 -19.89
CA ARG A 223 -17.63 24.50 -20.06
C ARG A 223 -19.08 24.70 -19.63
N GLN A 224 -19.91 23.66 -19.71
CA GLN A 224 -21.32 23.72 -19.38
C GLN A 224 -21.50 23.73 -17.85
N LEU A 225 -20.69 22.94 -17.15
CA LEU A 225 -20.64 22.94 -15.68
C LEU A 225 -20.16 24.28 -15.11
N ALA A 226 -19.18 24.92 -15.75
CA ALA A 226 -18.65 26.23 -15.34
C ALA A 226 -19.64 27.40 -15.47
N SER A 227 -20.78 27.21 -16.16
CA SER A 227 -21.77 28.26 -16.42
C SER A 227 -22.86 28.41 -15.34
N ALA A 228 -22.82 27.60 -14.28
CA ALA A 228 -23.81 27.57 -13.20
C ALA A 228 -23.17 27.79 -11.82
N PRO A 229 -22.86 29.04 -11.43
CA PRO A 229 -22.12 29.37 -10.18
C PRO A 229 -22.88 29.03 -8.88
N GLU A 230 -24.19 28.76 -8.97
CA GLU A 230 -25.00 28.31 -7.83
C GLU A 230 -24.66 26.86 -7.39
N LEU A 231 -23.94 26.08 -8.23
CA LEU A 231 -23.44 24.72 -7.90
C LEU A 231 -22.63 24.70 -6.61
N ILE A 232 -21.92 25.78 -6.32
CA ILE A 232 -20.87 25.84 -5.29
C ILE A 232 -21.46 25.73 -3.88
N ALA A 233 -22.73 26.09 -3.71
CA ALA A 233 -23.38 26.02 -2.40
C ALA A 233 -23.82 24.60 -2.01
N SER A 234 -23.93 23.69 -2.99
CA SER A 234 -24.56 22.37 -2.80
C SER A 234 -23.73 21.19 -3.31
N LEU A 235 -22.69 21.46 -4.10
CA LEU A 235 -21.75 20.47 -4.63
C LEU A 235 -20.70 20.14 -3.58
N GLU A 236 -20.57 18.85 -3.24
CA GLU A 236 -19.51 18.35 -2.36
C GLU A 236 -18.29 17.89 -3.18
N GLU A 237 -18.49 17.23 -4.32
CA GLU A 237 -17.45 16.64 -5.20
C GLU A 237 -17.94 16.50 -6.66
N LEU A 238 -17.01 16.37 -7.62
CA LEU A 238 -17.25 16.15 -9.06
C LEU A 238 -16.25 15.11 -9.62
N ARG A 239 -16.70 13.96 -10.18
CA ARG A 239 -15.82 12.85 -10.67
C ARG A 239 -16.27 12.25 -12.02
N ARG A 240 -15.47 11.36 -12.65
CA ARG A 240 -15.78 10.62 -13.90
C ARG A 240 -16.14 9.13 -13.64
N ALA A 241 -17.14 8.55 -14.36
CA ALA A 241 -17.59 7.15 -14.19
C ALA A 241 -16.83 6.08 -15.04
N LYS A 242 -16.70 4.81 -14.56
CA LYS A 242 -16.02 3.63 -15.22
C LYS A 242 -17.00 2.48 -15.60
N GLU A 243 -16.73 1.70 -16.66
CA GLU A 243 -17.59 0.61 -17.24
C GLU A 243 -17.29 -0.83 -16.70
N THR A 244 -18.19 -1.80 -16.95
CA THR A 244 -18.45 -3.07 -16.19
C THR A 244 -18.36 -4.39 -16.99
N PRO A 245 -18.12 -5.56 -16.34
CA PRO A 245 -17.81 -6.85 -17.01
C PRO A 245 -18.98 -7.76 -17.41
N ASN A 246 -20.22 -7.45 -17.02
CA ASN A 246 -21.36 -8.39 -17.07
C ASN A 246 -21.67 -9.01 -18.45
N VAL A 247 -21.44 -8.25 -19.52
CA VAL A 247 -21.78 -8.66 -20.88
C VAL A 247 -21.08 -9.97 -21.29
N LEU A 248 -19.86 -10.22 -20.80
CA LEU A 248 -19.05 -11.38 -21.21
C LEU A 248 -19.45 -12.68 -20.50
N ILE A 249 -19.92 -12.60 -19.25
CA ILE A 249 -20.35 -13.77 -18.48
C ILE A 249 -21.72 -14.24 -18.94
N GLU A 250 -22.63 -13.30 -19.19
CA GLU A 250 -24.00 -13.57 -19.65
C GLU A 250 -24.08 -13.92 -21.15
N SER A 251 -22.97 -13.72 -21.88
CA SER A 251 -22.85 -14.10 -23.29
C SER A 251 -23.14 -15.59 -23.49
N SER A 252 -23.76 -15.92 -24.63
CA SER A 252 -24.03 -17.30 -24.99
C SER A 252 -22.73 -18.12 -25.11
N PRO A 253 -22.77 -19.46 -24.92
CA PRO A 253 -21.59 -20.32 -25.11
C PRO A 253 -20.87 -20.11 -26.44
N LYS A 254 -21.62 -19.79 -27.50
CA LYS A 254 -21.05 -19.50 -28.81
C LYS A 254 -20.25 -18.19 -28.81
N GLU A 255 -20.79 -17.14 -28.19
CA GLU A 255 -20.10 -15.85 -28.08
C GLU A 255 -18.87 -15.98 -27.18
N GLN A 256 -18.96 -16.65 -26.03
CA GLN A 256 -17.78 -16.91 -25.19
C GLN A 256 -16.69 -17.69 -25.93
N GLN A 257 -17.06 -18.68 -26.75
CA GLN A 257 -16.09 -19.36 -27.62
C GLN A 257 -15.46 -18.41 -28.64
N GLN A 258 -16.23 -17.50 -29.25
CA GLN A 258 -15.70 -16.50 -30.18
C GLN A 258 -14.73 -15.54 -29.50
N TRP A 259 -15.04 -15.08 -28.28
CA TRP A 259 -14.15 -14.26 -27.45
C TRP A 259 -12.86 -15.01 -27.09
N ALA A 260 -12.96 -16.28 -26.69
CA ALA A 260 -11.81 -17.12 -26.37
C ALA A 260 -10.94 -17.37 -27.62
N ASP A 261 -11.55 -17.67 -28.77
CA ASP A 261 -10.85 -17.87 -30.02
C ASP A 261 -10.13 -16.58 -30.44
N ASP A 262 -10.79 -15.43 -30.39
CA ASP A 262 -10.16 -14.13 -30.67
C ASP A 262 -8.93 -13.87 -29.80
N LEU A 263 -9.07 -14.05 -28.48
CA LEU A 263 -7.97 -13.89 -27.54
C LEU A 263 -6.82 -14.86 -27.86
N LEU A 264 -7.12 -16.13 -28.15
CA LEU A 264 -6.10 -17.11 -28.55
C LEU A 264 -5.31 -16.67 -29.79
N HIS A 265 -5.96 -16.04 -30.78
CA HIS A 265 -5.26 -15.53 -31.98
C HIS A 265 -4.34 -14.34 -31.67
N ARG A 266 -4.62 -13.58 -30.60
CA ARG A 266 -3.81 -12.43 -30.15
C ARG A 266 -2.71 -12.80 -29.16
N MET A 267 -2.76 -14.01 -28.61
CA MET A 267 -1.79 -14.47 -27.62
C MET A 267 -0.42 -14.77 -28.23
N GLN A 268 0.61 -14.24 -27.59
CA GLN A 268 2.02 -14.51 -27.90
C GLN A 268 2.65 -15.19 -26.70
N VAL A 269 2.69 -16.52 -26.75
CA VAL A 269 3.19 -17.35 -25.65
C VAL A 269 4.68 -17.64 -25.85
N ASP A 270 5.47 -17.33 -24.84
CA ASP A 270 6.85 -17.81 -24.77
C ASP A 270 6.88 -19.26 -24.28
N TYR A 271 6.96 -20.21 -25.23
CA TYR A 271 7.09 -21.64 -24.93
C TYR A 271 8.48 -22.03 -24.42
N THR A 272 9.46 -21.13 -24.46
CA THR A 272 10.81 -21.33 -23.91
C THR A 272 10.95 -20.83 -22.48
N ALA A 273 9.93 -20.13 -21.96
CA ALA A 273 9.91 -19.65 -20.59
C ALA A 273 10.10 -20.80 -19.57
N SER A 274 11.06 -20.62 -18.67
CA SER A 274 11.35 -21.51 -17.53
C SER A 274 10.80 -20.97 -16.21
N THR A 275 10.00 -19.90 -16.25
CA THR A 275 9.37 -19.29 -15.08
C THR A 275 7.90 -19.66 -15.02
N ALA A 276 7.40 -20.03 -13.85
CA ALA A 276 6.00 -20.38 -13.64
C ALA A 276 5.40 -19.81 -12.35
N VAL A 277 4.09 -19.58 -12.39
CA VAL A 277 3.28 -19.52 -11.17
C VAL A 277 2.79 -20.92 -10.85
N THR A 278 3.17 -21.45 -9.70
CA THR A 278 2.71 -22.74 -9.19
C THR A 278 1.48 -22.53 -8.32
N ILE A 279 0.30 -22.84 -8.85
CA ILE A 279 -1.00 -22.70 -8.19
C ILE A 279 -1.23 -23.91 -7.28
N LEU A 280 -1.14 -23.71 -5.96
CA LEU A 280 -1.40 -24.74 -4.95
C LEU A 280 -2.87 -24.66 -4.49
N ASP A 281 -3.76 -25.41 -5.15
CA ASP A 281 -5.22 -25.25 -4.99
C ASP A 281 -5.99 -26.56 -5.26
N THR A 282 -7.23 -26.48 -5.79
CA THR A 282 -8.10 -27.60 -6.18
C THR A 282 -7.69 -28.26 -7.51
N GLY A 283 -6.71 -27.69 -8.21
CA GLY A 283 -6.25 -28.15 -9.52
C GLY A 283 -6.64 -27.20 -10.65
N VAL A 284 -5.80 -27.15 -11.69
CA VAL A 284 -6.00 -26.31 -12.88
C VAL A 284 -6.44 -27.20 -14.03
N ASN A 285 -7.60 -26.91 -14.63
CA ASN A 285 -8.06 -27.61 -15.80
C ASN A 285 -7.32 -27.09 -17.05
N TYR A 286 -6.14 -27.64 -17.30
CA TYR A 286 -5.32 -27.35 -18.47
C TYR A 286 -5.94 -27.83 -19.80
N ARG A 287 -7.16 -28.38 -19.80
CA ARG A 287 -7.93 -28.63 -21.04
C ARG A 287 -8.83 -27.44 -21.42
N HIS A 288 -8.94 -26.43 -20.56
CA HIS A 288 -9.62 -25.17 -20.91
C HIS A 288 -8.87 -24.48 -22.07
N PRO A 289 -9.55 -23.99 -23.13
CA PRO A 289 -8.90 -23.46 -24.34
C PRO A 289 -7.78 -22.44 -24.07
N LEU A 290 -8.04 -21.46 -23.19
CA LEU A 290 -7.03 -20.45 -22.80
C LEU A 290 -5.98 -20.98 -21.83
N LEU A 291 -6.30 -21.94 -20.94
CA LEU A 291 -5.31 -22.43 -19.96
C LEU A 291 -4.35 -23.43 -20.59
N ALA A 292 -4.78 -24.14 -21.64
CA ALA A 292 -3.97 -25.07 -22.41
C ALA A 292 -2.74 -24.41 -23.08
N SER A 293 -2.74 -23.08 -23.20
CA SER A 293 -1.59 -22.35 -23.74
C SER A 293 -0.49 -22.11 -22.70
N VAL A 294 -0.81 -22.15 -21.40
CA VAL A 294 0.12 -21.83 -20.30
C VAL A 294 0.39 -23.01 -19.37
N CYS A 295 -0.50 -24.01 -19.33
CA CYS A 295 -0.41 -25.20 -18.51
C CYS A 295 -0.74 -26.44 -19.36
N ASP A 296 -0.13 -27.58 -19.03
CA ASP A 296 -0.44 -28.87 -19.65
C ASP A 296 -0.34 -29.99 -18.60
N ALA A 297 -0.55 -31.24 -19.03
CA ALA A 297 -0.57 -32.40 -18.14
C ALA A 297 0.77 -32.65 -17.44
N ASP A 298 1.88 -32.30 -18.08
CA ASP A 298 3.20 -32.51 -17.51
C ASP A 298 3.42 -31.47 -16.40
N HIS A 299 2.86 -30.27 -16.49
CA HIS A 299 2.98 -29.20 -15.48
C HIS A 299 1.98 -29.33 -14.31
N ALA A 300 1.35 -30.49 -14.14
CA ALA A 300 0.31 -30.70 -13.15
C ALA A 300 0.60 -31.92 -12.25
N GLU A 301 0.55 -31.70 -10.94
CA GLU A 301 0.81 -32.69 -9.90
C GLU A 301 -0.27 -32.62 -8.79
N ARG A 302 -0.32 -33.66 -7.97
CA ARG A 302 -1.29 -33.85 -6.89
C ARG A 302 -0.61 -34.41 -5.64
N TRP A 303 -1.12 -34.04 -4.47
CA TRP A 303 -0.65 -34.61 -3.21
C TRP A 303 -0.85 -36.14 -3.17
N SER A 304 -2.11 -36.58 -3.34
CA SER A 304 -2.46 -38.00 -3.32
C SER A 304 -2.50 -38.57 -4.74
N PRO A 305 -1.78 -39.67 -5.04
CA PRO A 305 -1.77 -40.29 -6.37
C PRO A 305 -3.15 -40.75 -6.87
N GLY A 306 -4.13 -40.93 -5.99
CA GLY A 306 -5.50 -41.33 -6.33
C GLY A 306 -6.44 -40.17 -6.70
N TRP A 307 -6.03 -38.91 -6.53
CA TRP A 307 -6.86 -37.76 -6.90
C TRP A 307 -6.77 -37.46 -8.41
N PRO A 308 -7.81 -36.91 -9.05
CA PRO A 308 -7.66 -36.32 -10.38
C PRO A 308 -6.80 -35.04 -10.29
N HIS A 309 -6.19 -34.60 -11.41
CA HIS A 309 -5.38 -33.37 -11.41
C HIS A 309 -6.26 -32.12 -11.24
N PHE A 310 -7.49 -32.17 -11.74
CA PHE A 310 -8.50 -31.12 -11.67
C PHE A 310 -9.89 -31.77 -11.72
N ASP A 311 -10.92 -31.01 -11.38
CA ASP A 311 -12.31 -31.47 -11.49
C ASP A 311 -12.84 -31.23 -12.90
N ASP A 312 -13.56 -32.22 -13.45
CA ASP A 312 -14.21 -32.11 -14.76
C ASP A 312 -15.71 -31.83 -14.57
N PHE A 313 -16.21 -30.75 -15.18
CA PHE A 313 -17.62 -30.41 -15.09
C PHE A 313 -18.42 -31.41 -15.93
N ASN A 314 -19.35 -32.13 -15.30
CA ASN A 314 -20.24 -33.07 -15.99
C ASN A 314 -21.63 -32.46 -16.17
N PRO A 315 -22.01 -32.00 -17.38
CA PRO A 315 -23.33 -31.43 -17.63
C PRO A 315 -24.47 -32.43 -17.41
N ALA A 316 -24.19 -33.74 -17.53
CA ALA A 316 -25.18 -34.80 -17.29
C ALA A 316 -25.39 -35.08 -15.79
N ASN A 317 -24.50 -34.59 -14.92
CA ASN A 317 -24.67 -34.62 -13.46
C ASN A 317 -24.15 -33.31 -12.82
N PRO A 318 -24.89 -32.18 -12.97
CA PRO A 318 -24.48 -30.88 -12.44
C PRO A 318 -24.34 -30.83 -10.92
N SER A 319 -24.92 -31.82 -10.20
CA SER A 319 -24.85 -31.93 -8.75
C SER A 319 -23.59 -32.68 -8.26
N ALA A 320 -22.76 -33.20 -9.17
CA ALA A 320 -21.47 -33.75 -8.78
C ALA A 320 -20.57 -32.65 -8.17
N PRO A 321 -19.77 -32.96 -7.14
CA PRO A 321 -18.77 -32.03 -6.64
C PRO A 321 -17.87 -31.54 -7.77
N TYR A 322 -17.78 -30.23 -7.91
CA TYR A 322 -16.97 -29.56 -8.92
C TYR A 322 -16.42 -28.29 -8.30
N SER A 323 -15.10 -28.15 -8.29
CA SER A 323 -14.42 -26.92 -7.91
C SER A 323 -13.45 -26.51 -9.00
N ASP A 324 -13.62 -25.30 -9.51
CA ASP A 324 -12.71 -24.68 -10.47
C ASP A 324 -11.89 -23.53 -9.91
N HIS A 325 -11.83 -23.41 -8.58
CA HIS A 325 -11.07 -22.34 -7.90
C HIS A 325 -9.62 -22.26 -8.41
N GLY A 326 -8.91 -23.38 -8.52
CA GLY A 326 -7.56 -23.40 -9.10
C GLY A 326 -7.48 -22.91 -10.56
N SER A 327 -8.50 -23.17 -11.38
CA SER A 327 -8.55 -22.66 -12.77
C SER A 327 -8.84 -21.17 -12.83
N ARG A 328 -9.71 -20.65 -11.93
CA ARG A 328 -9.95 -19.20 -11.77
C ARG A 328 -8.68 -18.46 -11.33
N GLN A 329 -7.93 -19.06 -10.41
CA GLN A 329 -6.63 -18.54 -9.94
C GLN A 329 -5.59 -18.53 -11.08
N ALA A 330 -5.50 -19.61 -11.86
CA ALA A 330 -4.61 -19.69 -13.01
C ALA A 330 -4.93 -18.63 -14.08
N GLY A 331 -6.21 -18.36 -14.34
CA GLY A 331 -6.63 -17.32 -15.27
C GLY A 331 -6.15 -15.93 -14.85
N LEU A 332 -6.37 -15.54 -13.59
CA LEU A 332 -5.90 -14.24 -13.08
C LEU A 332 -4.37 -14.16 -13.06
N ALA A 333 -3.68 -15.22 -12.66
CA ALA A 333 -2.22 -15.25 -12.59
C ALA A 333 -1.54 -15.20 -13.98
N ALA A 334 -2.22 -15.70 -15.03
CA ALA A 334 -1.71 -15.66 -16.39
C ALA A 334 -2.09 -14.38 -17.13
N PHE A 335 -3.34 -13.91 -16.98
CA PHE A 335 -3.92 -12.89 -17.85
C PHE A 335 -4.27 -11.57 -17.15
N GLY A 336 -4.22 -11.51 -15.82
CA GLY A 336 -4.84 -10.43 -15.06
C GLY A 336 -6.37 -10.48 -15.16
N ASP A 337 -7.03 -9.34 -14.95
CA ASP A 337 -8.47 -9.21 -15.24
C ASP A 337 -8.71 -9.34 -16.75
N LEU A 338 -9.30 -10.47 -17.15
CA LEU A 338 -9.52 -10.80 -18.57
C LEU A 338 -10.39 -9.78 -19.29
N HIS A 339 -11.18 -8.98 -18.57
CA HIS A 339 -12.02 -7.97 -19.20
C HIS A 339 -11.20 -7.06 -20.13
N ALA A 340 -10.07 -6.54 -19.65
CA ALA A 340 -9.20 -5.66 -20.44
C ALA A 340 -8.61 -6.36 -21.67
N ALA A 341 -8.26 -7.64 -21.55
CA ALA A 341 -7.69 -8.43 -22.63
C ALA A 341 -8.74 -8.81 -23.71
N LEU A 342 -10.00 -9.02 -23.31
CA LEU A 342 -11.09 -9.41 -24.21
C LEU A 342 -11.66 -8.23 -24.99
N VAL A 343 -11.71 -7.04 -24.41
CA VAL A 343 -12.24 -5.84 -25.09
C VAL A 343 -11.18 -5.05 -25.88
N SER A 344 -9.92 -5.53 -25.88
CA SER A 344 -8.80 -4.92 -26.60
C SER A 344 -8.40 -5.73 -27.82
N ASP A 345 -8.05 -5.04 -28.91
CA ASP A 345 -7.49 -5.65 -30.12
C ASP A 345 -5.96 -5.88 -30.03
N GLY A 346 -5.34 -5.50 -28.91
CA GLY A 346 -3.89 -5.60 -28.71
C GLY A 346 -3.38 -7.04 -28.52
N PRO A 347 -2.09 -7.30 -28.81
CA PRO A 347 -1.47 -8.58 -28.51
C PRO A 347 -1.36 -8.81 -27.00
N VAL A 348 -1.52 -10.06 -26.57
CA VAL A 348 -1.37 -10.47 -25.17
C VAL A 348 -0.11 -11.33 -25.04
N VAL A 349 0.95 -10.75 -24.50
CA VAL A 349 2.25 -11.42 -24.36
C VAL A 349 2.30 -12.17 -23.03
N LEU A 350 2.47 -13.49 -23.09
CA LEU A 350 2.60 -14.35 -21.92
C LEU A 350 4.05 -14.80 -21.80
N LYS A 351 4.73 -14.30 -20.77
CA LYS A 351 6.16 -14.55 -20.53
C LYS A 351 6.42 -15.66 -19.50
N HIS A 352 5.38 -16.16 -18.84
CA HIS A 352 5.48 -17.22 -17.83
C HIS A 352 4.44 -18.31 -18.06
N ARG A 353 4.69 -19.47 -17.45
CA ARG A 353 3.82 -20.64 -17.48
C ARG A 353 3.01 -20.76 -16.18
N ILE A 354 2.07 -21.69 -16.16
CA ILE A 354 1.34 -22.10 -14.95
C ILE A 354 1.69 -23.56 -14.64
N GLU A 355 2.03 -23.83 -13.39
CA GLU A 355 2.06 -25.18 -12.83
C GLU A 355 0.86 -25.38 -11.91
N SER A 356 0.31 -26.59 -11.87
CA SER A 356 -0.80 -26.94 -10.99
C SER A 356 -0.36 -27.92 -9.91
N GLY A 357 -0.48 -27.54 -8.65
CA GLY A 357 -0.32 -28.43 -7.51
C GLY A 357 -1.66 -28.64 -6.81
N ARG A 358 -2.31 -29.78 -7.02
CA ARG A 358 -3.56 -30.10 -6.31
C ARG A 358 -3.26 -30.50 -4.86
N ILE A 359 -3.60 -29.62 -3.94
CA ILE A 359 -3.45 -29.82 -2.49
C ILE A 359 -4.77 -30.15 -1.80
N LEU A 360 -5.92 -29.87 -2.43
CA LEU A 360 -7.25 -30.15 -1.88
C LEU A 360 -7.87 -31.44 -2.45
N PRO A 361 -8.47 -32.30 -1.59
CA PRO A 361 -9.18 -33.49 -2.06
C PRO A 361 -10.41 -33.12 -2.89
N PRO A 362 -10.88 -33.99 -3.81
CA PRO A 362 -12.15 -33.79 -4.53
C PRO A 362 -13.37 -33.66 -3.62
N THR A 363 -13.32 -34.26 -2.43
CA THR A 363 -14.40 -34.24 -1.45
C THR A 363 -13.84 -34.21 -0.03
N GLY A 364 -14.46 -33.44 0.86
CA GLY A 364 -14.03 -33.29 2.24
C GLY A 364 -12.89 -32.28 2.41
N GLY A 365 -12.07 -32.46 3.44
CA GLY A 365 -10.90 -31.62 3.72
C GLY A 365 -9.72 -32.47 4.18
N ASN A 366 -8.53 -31.88 4.17
CA ASN A 366 -7.35 -32.51 4.73
C ASN A 366 -7.33 -32.38 6.26
N ASP A 367 -6.58 -33.25 6.93
CA ASP A 367 -6.28 -33.06 8.35
C ASP A 367 -5.38 -31.81 8.53
N PRO A 368 -5.73 -30.85 9.41
CA PRO A 368 -4.92 -29.67 9.67
C PRO A 368 -3.46 -29.96 10.04
N GLU A 369 -3.17 -31.10 10.69
CA GLU A 369 -1.79 -31.49 11.02
C GLU A 369 -0.92 -31.74 9.77
N LEU A 370 -1.55 -32.00 8.62
CA LEU A 370 -0.89 -32.32 7.37
C LEU A 370 -0.76 -31.13 6.41
N TYR A 371 -1.35 -29.97 6.71
CA TYR A 371 -1.38 -28.85 5.75
C TYR A 371 0.02 -28.47 5.25
N GLY A 372 0.99 -28.28 6.14
CA GLY A 372 2.38 -27.99 5.76
C GLY A 372 2.99 -29.06 4.86
N ALA A 373 2.87 -30.34 5.26
CA ALA A 373 3.42 -31.47 4.51
C ALA A 373 2.77 -31.62 3.12
N ILE A 374 1.47 -31.36 3.00
CA ILE A 374 0.74 -31.41 1.73
C ILE A 374 1.20 -30.28 0.80
N THR A 375 1.28 -29.05 1.31
CA THR A 375 1.70 -27.87 0.55
C THR A 375 3.13 -28.02 0.05
N VAL A 376 4.10 -28.20 0.96
CA VAL A 376 5.53 -28.29 0.60
C VAL A 376 5.83 -29.59 -0.13
N GLY A 377 5.21 -30.70 0.25
CA GLY A 377 5.43 -31.98 -0.43
C GLY A 377 4.91 -31.99 -1.88
N THR A 378 3.80 -31.31 -2.17
CA THR A 378 3.34 -31.15 -3.57
C THR A 378 4.26 -30.22 -4.36
N ALA A 379 4.69 -29.10 -3.75
CA ALA A 379 5.68 -28.21 -4.36
C ALA A 379 7.00 -28.92 -4.68
N ALA A 380 7.49 -29.75 -3.76
CA ALA A 380 8.73 -30.51 -3.94
C ALA A 380 8.65 -31.54 -5.08
N LYS A 381 7.49 -32.17 -5.31
CA LYS A 381 7.31 -33.08 -6.45
C LYS A 381 7.50 -32.35 -7.78
N LEU A 382 6.89 -31.17 -7.93
CA LEU A 382 7.06 -30.33 -9.12
C LEU A 382 8.52 -29.90 -9.32
N GLU A 383 9.23 -29.53 -8.24
CA GLU A 383 10.66 -29.21 -8.31
C GLU A 383 11.53 -30.40 -8.72
N VAL A 384 11.21 -31.62 -8.26
CA VAL A 384 11.95 -32.83 -8.65
C VAL A 384 11.79 -33.13 -10.13
N GLU A 385 10.60 -32.93 -10.70
CA GLU A 385 10.35 -33.13 -12.12
C GLU A 385 11.02 -32.07 -12.99
N ARG A 386 11.09 -30.83 -12.50
CA ARG A 386 11.62 -29.65 -13.21
C ARG A 386 12.52 -28.81 -12.32
N PRO A 387 13.76 -29.26 -12.05
CA PRO A 387 14.65 -28.61 -11.09
C PRO A 387 15.18 -27.25 -11.57
N GLU A 388 15.23 -27.03 -12.89
CA GLU A 388 15.74 -25.80 -13.51
C GLU A 388 14.67 -24.69 -13.65
N TRP A 389 13.43 -24.94 -13.21
CA TRP A 389 12.35 -23.98 -13.33
C TRP A 389 12.32 -22.99 -12.16
N HIS A 390 12.13 -21.72 -12.49
CA HIS A 390 11.91 -20.65 -11.53
C HIS A 390 10.43 -20.58 -11.17
N ARG A 391 10.10 -20.55 -9.88
CA ARG A 391 8.71 -20.67 -9.42
C ARG A 391 8.32 -19.55 -8.48
N VAL A 392 7.12 -19.02 -8.69
CA VAL A 392 6.34 -18.30 -7.68
C VAL A 392 5.26 -19.24 -7.17
N TYR A 393 5.31 -19.58 -5.89
CA TYR A 393 4.25 -20.37 -5.28
C TYR A 393 3.08 -19.48 -4.88
N SER A 394 1.88 -19.83 -5.36
CA SER A 394 0.65 -19.11 -5.08
C SER A 394 -0.30 -19.97 -4.25
N LEU A 395 -0.74 -19.46 -3.11
CA LEU A 395 -1.61 -20.15 -2.17
C LEU A 395 -2.77 -19.25 -1.75
N ALA A 396 -3.92 -19.44 -2.42
CA ALA A 396 -5.17 -18.78 -2.07
C ALA A 396 -6.03 -19.60 -1.09
N VAL A 397 -5.55 -20.77 -0.67
CA VAL A 397 -6.19 -21.66 0.30
C VAL A 397 -5.72 -21.31 1.71
N THR A 398 -6.67 -21.03 2.60
CA THR A 398 -6.44 -20.62 3.98
C THR A 398 -7.30 -21.41 4.97
N ALA A 399 -6.95 -21.35 6.25
CA ALA A 399 -7.69 -21.92 7.37
C ALA A 399 -7.93 -20.87 8.46
N ASP A 400 -8.95 -21.11 9.29
CA ASP A 400 -9.31 -20.19 10.37
C ASP A 400 -8.09 -19.84 11.25
N PRO A 401 -7.95 -18.58 11.69
CA PRO A 401 -6.79 -18.16 12.45
C PRO A 401 -6.70 -18.89 13.79
N GLU A 402 -5.48 -19.10 14.28
CA GLU A 402 -5.30 -19.59 15.64
C GLU A 402 -5.91 -18.63 16.67
N ARG A 403 -6.39 -19.18 17.79
CA ARG A 403 -7.01 -18.42 18.91
C ARG A 403 -6.19 -17.22 19.40
N MET A 404 -4.86 -17.28 19.23
CA MET A 404 -3.92 -16.19 19.51
C MET A 404 -3.34 -15.70 18.18
N GLY A 405 -4.15 -14.93 17.42
CA GLY A 405 -3.82 -14.46 16.08
C GLY A 405 -2.39 -13.92 15.92
N GLY A 406 -1.80 -14.23 14.77
CA GLY A 406 -0.44 -13.87 14.37
C GLY A 406 0.67 -14.80 14.85
N GLN A 407 0.40 -15.78 15.72
CA GLN A 407 1.42 -16.76 16.11
C GLN A 407 1.78 -17.70 14.96
N PRO A 408 3.05 -18.13 14.85
CA PRO A 408 3.43 -19.16 13.90
C PRO A 408 2.68 -20.47 14.17
N SER A 409 2.02 -20.98 13.13
CA SER A 409 1.45 -22.32 13.09
C SER A 409 2.49 -23.32 12.56
N SER A 410 2.15 -24.62 12.56
CA SER A 410 2.95 -25.60 11.85
C SER A 410 2.99 -25.32 10.34
N TRP A 411 1.86 -24.91 9.75
CA TRP A 411 1.77 -24.62 8.32
C TRP A 411 2.58 -23.39 7.91
N SER A 412 2.44 -22.27 8.64
CA SER A 412 3.19 -21.05 8.36
C SER A 412 4.69 -21.23 8.59
N ALA A 413 5.08 -22.04 9.60
CA ALA A 413 6.48 -22.34 9.87
C ALA A 413 7.09 -23.25 8.81
N GLU A 414 6.33 -24.23 8.30
CA GLU A 414 6.77 -25.08 7.19
C GLU A 414 7.01 -24.24 5.92
N ILE A 415 6.12 -23.29 5.63
CA ILE A 415 6.30 -22.34 4.51
C ILE A 415 7.53 -21.45 4.73
N ASP A 416 7.73 -20.93 5.95
CA ASP A 416 8.93 -20.13 6.28
C ASP A 416 10.22 -20.95 6.08
N GLN A 417 10.21 -22.22 6.51
CA GLN A 417 11.33 -23.14 6.36
C GLN A 417 11.64 -23.41 4.89
N PHE A 418 10.62 -23.75 4.10
CA PHE A 418 10.72 -24.00 2.67
C PHE A 418 11.21 -22.76 1.89
N THR A 419 10.65 -21.60 2.20
CA THR A 419 11.01 -20.31 1.59
C THR A 419 12.46 -19.92 1.88
N SER A 420 12.94 -20.18 3.09
CA SER A 420 14.32 -19.84 3.49
C SER A 420 15.39 -20.73 2.88
N GLY A 421 15.01 -21.88 2.33
CA GLY A 421 15.97 -22.90 1.89
C GLY A 421 16.72 -23.55 3.06
N MET A 422 16.14 -23.59 4.26
CA MET A 422 16.81 -24.11 5.45
C MET A 422 17.32 -25.56 5.29
N GLU A 423 16.62 -26.37 4.50
CA GLU A 423 16.93 -27.78 4.30
C GLU A 423 17.83 -28.05 3.09
N ASP A 424 17.71 -27.27 2.02
CA ASP A 424 18.33 -27.55 0.72
C ASP A 424 19.07 -26.37 0.09
N GLY A 425 19.12 -25.23 0.79
CA GLY A 425 19.77 -24.00 0.33
C GLY A 425 19.03 -23.24 -0.77
N LYS A 426 17.81 -23.65 -1.16
CA LYS A 426 17.03 -23.00 -2.23
C LYS A 426 15.99 -22.04 -1.65
N GLN A 427 16.15 -20.75 -1.92
CA GLN A 427 15.15 -19.75 -1.55
C GLN A 427 14.02 -19.67 -2.57
N ARG A 428 12.79 -19.38 -2.12
CA ARG A 428 11.58 -19.50 -2.97
C ARG A 428 10.58 -18.39 -2.70
N PRO A 429 10.12 -17.62 -3.69
CA PRO A 429 9.07 -16.64 -3.46
C PRO A 429 7.72 -17.35 -3.27
N PHE A 430 6.99 -16.93 -2.25
CA PHE A 430 5.69 -17.47 -1.88
C PHE A 430 4.70 -16.32 -1.68
N VAL A 431 3.52 -16.43 -2.27
CA VAL A 431 2.43 -15.44 -2.20
C VAL A 431 1.20 -16.13 -1.63
N ILE A 432 0.62 -15.55 -0.57
CA ILE A 432 -0.47 -16.15 0.20
C ILE A 432 -1.60 -15.12 0.34
N SER A 433 -2.85 -15.55 0.13
CA SER A 433 -4.01 -14.69 0.40
C SER A 433 -4.18 -14.43 1.90
N ALA A 434 -4.67 -13.26 2.29
CA ALA A 434 -4.92 -12.93 3.68
C ALA A 434 -6.10 -13.70 4.32
N GLY A 435 -6.89 -14.40 3.49
CA GLY A 435 -8.17 -15.01 3.86
C GLY A 435 -9.33 -14.01 3.76
N ASN A 436 -10.57 -14.52 3.80
CA ASN A 436 -11.76 -13.70 3.56
C ASN A 436 -12.66 -13.59 4.80
N ASN A 437 -13.17 -12.40 5.10
CA ASN A 437 -14.25 -12.21 6.06
C ASN A 437 -15.58 -12.65 5.42
N ARG A 438 -16.13 -13.77 5.89
CA ARG A 438 -17.36 -14.36 5.35
C ARG A 438 -18.65 -13.78 5.98
N ASP A 439 -18.53 -13.10 7.12
CA ASP A 439 -19.67 -12.64 7.92
C ASP A 439 -19.82 -11.12 7.84
N LEU A 440 -19.97 -10.59 6.63
CA LEU A 440 -20.10 -9.16 6.40
C LEU A 440 -21.45 -8.63 6.87
N SER A 441 -21.42 -7.57 7.68
CA SER A 441 -22.59 -6.84 8.14
C SER A 441 -22.81 -5.57 7.31
N PRO A 442 -24.02 -5.31 6.80
CA PRO A 442 -24.32 -4.07 6.06
C PRO A 442 -24.40 -2.84 6.98
N HIS A 443 -24.42 -3.03 8.30
CA HIS A 443 -24.61 -1.97 9.30
C HIS A 443 -23.32 -1.54 10.02
N VAL A 444 -22.23 -2.27 9.82
CA VAL A 444 -20.93 -1.98 10.44
C VAL A 444 -19.99 -1.45 9.36
N ASP A 445 -19.22 -0.42 9.69
CA ASP A 445 -18.18 0.11 8.80
C ASP A 445 -17.21 -1.00 8.37
N HIS A 446 -16.93 -1.13 7.07
CA HIS A 446 -16.11 -2.25 6.57
C HIS A 446 -14.67 -2.19 7.07
N TRP A 447 -14.13 -1.01 7.42
CA TRP A 447 -12.83 -0.92 8.09
C TRP A 447 -12.87 -1.41 9.55
N GLU A 448 -13.97 -1.22 10.27
CA GLU A 448 -14.14 -1.83 11.59
C GLU A 448 -14.21 -3.36 11.45
N GLN A 449 -14.95 -3.87 10.46
CA GLN A 449 -15.02 -5.30 10.17
C GLN A 449 -13.65 -5.87 9.77
N LEU A 450 -12.88 -5.16 8.93
CA LEU A 450 -11.50 -5.50 8.57
C LEU A 450 -10.61 -5.62 9.81
N HIS A 451 -10.71 -4.68 10.75
CA HIS A 451 -9.92 -4.71 11.98
C HIS A 451 -10.31 -5.90 12.87
N LEU A 452 -11.59 -6.27 12.91
CA LEU A 452 -12.09 -7.41 13.68
C LEU A 452 -11.76 -8.76 13.02
N ALA A 453 -11.65 -8.80 11.69
CA ALA A 453 -11.32 -10.00 10.93
C ALA A 453 -9.80 -10.23 10.91
N GLU A 454 -9.31 -11.10 11.79
CA GLU A 454 -7.89 -11.47 11.86
C GLU A 454 -7.46 -12.28 10.63
N ILE A 455 -6.32 -11.95 10.01
CA ILE A 455 -5.68 -12.72 8.93
C ILE A 455 -5.61 -14.22 9.26
N GLU A 456 -5.92 -15.05 8.26
CA GLU A 456 -6.01 -16.51 8.34
C GLU A 456 -4.66 -17.23 8.25
N ASP A 457 -4.64 -18.50 8.67
CA ASP A 457 -3.47 -19.39 8.54
C ASP A 457 -3.34 -19.87 7.09
N PRO A 458 -2.15 -19.84 6.45
CA PRO A 458 -0.80 -19.57 6.97
C PRO A 458 -0.23 -18.18 6.64
N ALA A 459 -1.09 -17.20 6.35
CA ALA A 459 -0.71 -15.86 5.90
C ALA A 459 0.01 -15.00 6.95
N GLN A 460 0.24 -15.51 8.16
CA GLN A 460 1.13 -14.93 9.17
C GLN A 460 2.61 -15.31 9.01
N SER A 461 2.96 -16.11 7.99
CA SER A 461 4.35 -16.43 7.60
C SER A 461 5.23 -15.17 7.53
N TRP A 462 6.47 -15.29 8.00
CA TRP A 462 7.41 -14.16 8.04
C TRP A 462 8.15 -13.95 6.72
N ASN A 463 8.28 -15.00 5.91
CA ASN A 463 9.03 -14.98 4.66
C ASN A 463 8.12 -14.79 3.44
N ALA A 464 6.89 -15.33 3.44
CA ALA A 464 5.95 -15.17 2.33
C ALA A 464 5.37 -13.75 2.23
N LEU A 465 4.95 -13.35 1.03
CA LEU A 465 4.10 -12.18 0.81
C LEU A 465 2.65 -12.55 1.10
N THR A 466 2.04 -11.81 2.01
CA THR A 466 0.62 -11.90 2.33
C THR A 466 -0.11 -10.78 1.63
N VAL A 467 -1.14 -11.13 0.86
CA VAL A 467 -1.87 -10.21 0.00
C VAL A 467 -3.30 -10.06 0.50
N GLY A 468 -3.64 -8.86 0.95
CA GLY A 468 -5.02 -8.45 1.21
C GLY A 468 -5.69 -7.94 -0.07
N ALA A 469 -6.96 -7.55 0.03
CA ALA A 469 -7.72 -7.05 -1.11
C ALA A 469 -8.09 -5.56 -0.94
N TYR A 470 -7.98 -4.81 -2.04
CA TYR A 470 -8.61 -3.50 -2.23
C TYR A 470 -9.51 -3.56 -3.48
N THR A 471 -10.28 -2.52 -3.77
CA THR A 471 -11.19 -2.54 -4.92
C THR A 471 -11.27 -1.22 -5.66
N GLU A 472 -11.20 -1.27 -6.98
CA GLU A 472 -11.59 -0.25 -7.96
C GLU A 472 -12.97 -0.55 -8.58
N LYS A 473 -13.50 -1.77 -8.36
CA LYS A 473 -14.78 -2.23 -8.92
C LYS A 473 -15.97 -1.68 -8.13
N THR A 474 -16.58 -0.60 -8.63
CA THR A 474 -17.71 0.05 -7.93
C THR A 474 -18.98 0.16 -8.77
N THR A 475 -18.90 -0.12 -10.06
CA THR A 475 -20.02 0.07 -10.96
C THR A 475 -20.95 -1.14 -10.92
N ASN A 476 -22.25 -0.87 -10.75
CA ASN A 476 -23.34 -1.84 -10.90
C ASN A 476 -24.18 -1.44 -12.11
N ASP A 477 -24.07 -2.21 -13.19
CA ASP A 477 -24.81 -2.01 -14.43
C ASP A 477 -25.89 -3.07 -14.66
N ASP A 478 -26.07 -4.00 -13.72
CA ASP A 478 -27.10 -5.02 -13.79
C ASP A 478 -28.48 -4.39 -13.49
N PRO A 479 -29.41 -4.37 -14.47
CA PRO A 479 -30.73 -3.80 -14.27
C PRO A 479 -31.58 -4.52 -13.22
N THR A 480 -31.27 -5.79 -12.90
CA THR A 480 -31.97 -6.57 -11.88
C THR A 480 -31.56 -6.17 -10.45
N LEU A 481 -30.41 -5.50 -10.33
CA LEU A 481 -29.85 -4.97 -9.09
C LEU A 481 -30.03 -3.45 -9.01
N ASP A 482 -31.10 -2.91 -9.61
CA ASP A 482 -31.38 -1.47 -9.54
C ASP A 482 -31.48 -0.98 -8.09
N GLY A 483 -30.83 0.15 -7.81
CA GLY A 483 -30.70 0.73 -6.48
C GLY A 483 -29.67 0.07 -5.54
N TRP A 484 -29.04 -1.05 -5.92
CA TRP A 484 -27.92 -1.61 -5.16
C TRP A 484 -26.66 -0.77 -5.36
N SER A 485 -25.88 -0.61 -4.29
CA SER A 485 -24.70 0.28 -4.26
C SER A 485 -23.43 -0.48 -3.85
N PRO A 486 -22.24 -0.11 -4.35
CA PRO A 486 -20.99 -0.73 -3.93
C PRO A 486 -20.76 -0.52 -2.42
N PHE A 487 -20.23 -1.54 -1.74
CA PHE A 487 -19.98 -1.49 -0.31
C PHE A 487 -18.74 -0.66 0.00
N ALA A 488 -17.62 -0.93 -0.68
CA ALA A 488 -16.41 -0.10 -0.61
C ALA A 488 -16.32 0.88 -1.78
N ARG A 489 -15.59 1.97 -1.57
CA ARG A 489 -15.29 2.95 -2.63
C ARG A 489 -14.14 2.45 -3.52
N ALA A 490 -14.02 3.02 -4.72
CA ALA A 490 -12.89 2.75 -5.59
C ALA A 490 -11.60 3.22 -4.91
N GLY A 491 -10.55 2.41 -4.91
CA GLY A 491 -9.31 2.67 -4.19
C GLY A 491 -9.36 2.33 -2.69
N ASP A 492 -10.50 1.90 -2.14
CA ASP A 492 -10.62 1.53 -0.74
C ASP A 492 -10.36 0.03 -0.51
N VAL A 493 -10.14 -0.37 0.74
CA VAL A 493 -9.99 -1.78 1.12
C VAL A 493 -11.27 -2.57 0.76
N ALA A 494 -11.10 -3.77 0.20
CA ALA A 494 -12.22 -4.61 -0.17
C ALA A 494 -12.94 -5.09 1.11
N PRO A 495 -14.28 -5.13 1.13
CA PRO A 495 -15.04 -5.42 2.35
C PRO A 495 -14.68 -6.76 3.01
N ALA A 496 -14.39 -7.78 2.19
CA ALA A 496 -14.05 -9.12 2.65
C ALA A 496 -12.58 -9.29 3.07
N SER A 497 -11.75 -8.25 3.00
CA SER A 497 -10.34 -8.34 3.37
C SER A 497 -10.16 -8.52 4.89
N ARG A 498 -8.96 -8.95 5.32
CA ARG A 498 -8.61 -9.25 6.71
C ARG A 498 -7.31 -8.55 7.12
N SER A 499 -7.14 -8.28 8.40
CA SER A 499 -6.02 -7.48 8.91
C SER A 499 -5.28 -8.14 10.10
N SER A 500 -4.10 -7.60 10.41
CA SER A 500 -3.33 -7.99 11.60
C SER A 500 -3.47 -7.00 12.76
N VAL A 501 -4.44 -6.06 12.69
CA VAL A 501 -4.61 -4.98 13.68
C VAL A 501 -4.87 -5.54 15.07
N ASN A 502 -5.77 -6.52 15.16
CA ASN A 502 -6.21 -7.12 16.43
C ASN A 502 -5.45 -8.38 16.84
N TRP A 503 -4.38 -8.74 16.13
CA TRP A 503 -3.51 -9.85 16.52
C TRP A 503 -3.01 -9.70 17.96
N ARG A 504 -3.32 -10.70 18.79
CA ARG A 504 -2.88 -10.73 20.19
C ARG A 504 -1.36 -10.81 20.31
N TRP A 505 -0.68 -11.37 19.31
CA TRP A 505 0.80 -11.48 19.26
C TRP A 505 1.50 -10.33 18.49
N ARG A 506 0.82 -9.19 18.29
CA ARG A 506 1.31 -8.03 17.50
C ARG A 506 2.69 -7.47 17.86
N LYS A 507 3.18 -7.63 19.10
CA LYS A 507 4.47 -7.06 19.54
C LYS A 507 5.67 -7.76 18.89
N HIS A 508 5.50 -9.02 18.52
CA HIS A 508 6.55 -9.86 17.94
C HIS A 508 6.27 -10.21 16.48
N ALA A 509 5.00 -10.18 16.07
CA ALA A 509 4.59 -10.48 14.70
C ALA A 509 5.08 -9.43 13.67
N PRO A 510 5.32 -9.85 12.42
CA PRO A 510 5.52 -8.94 11.29
C PRO A 510 4.28 -8.04 11.08
N TYR A 511 4.44 -7.04 10.23
CA TYR A 511 3.31 -6.27 9.71
C TYR A 511 2.73 -7.04 8.53
N LYS A 512 1.42 -7.34 8.59
CA LYS A 512 0.68 -8.08 7.56
C LYS A 512 -0.70 -7.44 7.36
N PRO A 513 -1.30 -7.47 6.15
CA PRO A 513 -0.71 -7.99 4.92
C PRO A 513 0.53 -7.16 4.50
N ASP A 514 1.38 -7.68 3.61
CA ASP A 514 2.50 -6.89 3.08
C ASP A 514 2.02 -5.96 1.95
N LEU A 515 1.04 -6.42 1.17
CA LEU A 515 0.48 -5.74 0.02
C LEU A 515 -1.05 -5.90 -0.03
N VAL A 516 -1.70 -5.06 -0.81
CA VAL A 516 -3.09 -5.25 -1.26
C VAL A 516 -3.16 -5.19 -2.77
N ALA A 517 -4.06 -5.96 -3.39
CA ALA A 517 -4.33 -5.92 -4.82
C ALA A 517 -5.84 -6.02 -5.10
N GLU A 518 -6.25 -5.77 -6.34
CA GLU A 518 -7.67 -5.76 -6.73
C GLU A 518 -8.31 -7.11 -6.40
N GLY A 519 -9.34 -7.07 -5.57
CA GLY A 519 -10.13 -8.24 -5.18
C GLY A 519 -11.62 -8.09 -5.48
N GLY A 520 -12.04 -6.99 -6.09
CA GLY A 520 -13.46 -6.70 -6.28
C GLY A 520 -14.15 -6.30 -4.97
N ASN A 521 -15.47 -6.18 -5.06
CA ASN A 521 -16.29 -5.51 -4.06
C ASN A 521 -17.47 -6.39 -3.62
N ARG A 522 -18.37 -5.79 -2.85
CA ARG A 522 -19.70 -6.30 -2.52
C ARG A 522 -20.74 -5.24 -2.83
N LEU A 523 -22.00 -5.64 -2.99
CA LEU A 523 -23.11 -4.71 -3.11
C LEU A 523 -23.93 -4.67 -1.82
N LEU A 524 -24.44 -3.49 -1.49
CA LEU A 524 -25.41 -3.24 -0.43
C LEU A 524 -26.78 -3.03 -1.05
N SER A 525 -27.79 -3.68 -0.47
CA SER A 525 -29.20 -3.49 -0.87
C SER A 525 -29.65 -2.04 -0.64
N PRO A 526 -30.68 -1.56 -1.38
CA PRO A 526 -31.19 -0.18 -1.25
C PRO A 526 -31.61 0.19 0.19
N ASP A 527 -32.15 -0.77 0.93
CA ASP A 527 -32.55 -0.62 2.34
C ASP A 527 -31.41 -0.87 3.34
N ARG A 528 -30.21 -1.21 2.85
CA ARG A 528 -28.99 -1.52 3.59
C ARG A 528 -29.16 -2.65 4.62
N THR A 529 -29.98 -3.64 4.31
CA THR A 529 -30.18 -4.83 5.15
C THR A 529 -29.44 -6.07 4.63
N GLN A 530 -28.93 -6.03 3.40
CA GLN A 530 -28.25 -7.16 2.76
C GLN A 530 -26.92 -6.75 2.14
N VAL A 531 -25.95 -7.66 2.21
CA VAL A 531 -24.69 -7.62 1.47
C VAL A 531 -24.74 -8.75 0.45
N SER A 532 -24.51 -8.46 -0.83
CA SER A 532 -24.45 -9.48 -1.88
C SER A 532 -23.07 -9.54 -2.56
N SER A 533 -22.74 -10.73 -3.05
CA SER A 533 -21.53 -11.04 -3.81
C SER A 533 -21.95 -11.21 -5.27
N GLU A 534 -21.84 -10.14 -6.05
CA GLU A 534 -22.33 -10.09 -7.43
C GLU A 534 -21.17 -9.99 -8.42
N ASP A 535 -21.35 -10.56 -9.60
CA ASP A 535 -20.32 -10.67 -10.63
C ASP A 535 -19.87 -9.30 -11.17
N VAL A 536 -20.79 -8.33 -11.23
CA VAL A 536 -20.57 -6.94 -11.69
C VAL A 536 -19.38 -6.25 -11.02
N VAL A 537 -19.11 -6.60 -9.77
CA VAL A 537 -18.06 -6.01 -8.94
C VAL A 537 -16.92 -6.98 -8.65
N SER A 538 -16.80 -8.04 -9.44
CA SER A 538 -15.74 -9.05 -9.34
C SER A 538 -14.76 -8.96 -10.53
N LEU A 539 -13.66 -9.72 -10.49
CA LEU A 539 -12.69 -9.78 -11.59
C LEU A 539 -13.03 -10.91 -12.54
N LEU A 540 -12.93 -10.65 -13.85
CA LEU A 540 -13.17 -11.66 -14.88
C LEU A 540 -11.94 -12.55 -15.05
N THR A 541 -12.15 -13.86 -15.10
CA THR A 541 -11.12 -14.88 -15.23
C THR A 541 -11.62 -16.09 -16.02
N THR A 542 -10.76 -17.08 -16.24
CA THR A 542 -11.13 -18.37 -16.84
C THR A 542 -11.95 -19.20 -15.86
N SER A 543 -12.95 -19.91 -16.38
CA SER A 543 -13.61 -21.00 -15.66
C SER A 543 -12.72 -22.26 -15.61
N GLY A 544 -13.21 -23.32 -14.97
CA GLY A 544 -12.65 -24.67 -15.10
C GLY A 544 -13.29 -25.53 -16.18
N ARG A 545 -14.14 -24.96 -17.07
CA ARG A 545 -14.89 -25.73 -18.08
C ARG A 545 -14.21 -25.70 -19.44
N THR A 546 -14.31 -26.79 -20.21
CA THR A 546 -13.71 -26.86 -21.56
C THR A 546 -14.68 -26.45 -22.67
N MET A 547 -15.96 -26.34 -22.36
CA MET A 547 -17.05 -25.95 -23.26
C MET A 547 -18.15 -25.27 -22.45
N GLY A 548 -18.98 -24.45 -23.11
CA GLY A 548 -20.08 -23.77 -22.43
C GLY A 548 -19.64 -22.42 -21.88
N GLN A 549 -19.74 -22.26 -20.56
CA GLN A 549 -19.27 -21.08 -19.83
C GLN A 549 -17.76 -21.18 -19.63
N LEU A 550 -17.00 -20.55 -20.53
CA LEU A 550 -15.54 -20.53 -20.51
C LEU A 550 -15.01 -19.44 -19.57
N PHE A 551 -15.74 -18.35 -19.38
CA PHE A 551 -15.37 -17.27 -18.47
C PHE A 551 -16.20 -17.29 -17.19
N GLU A 552 -15.59 -16.83 -16.11
CA GLU A 552 -16.15 -16.84 -14.76
C GLU A 552 -15.52 -15.72 -13.93
N VAL A 553 -16.08 -15.39 -12.77
CA VAL A 553 -15.47 -14.38 -11.87
C VAL A 553 -14.70 -14.98 -10.70
N SER A 554 -13.75 -14.19 -10.20
CA SER A 554 -13.09 -14.40 -8.92
C SER A 554 -13.05 -13.08 -8.14
N ALA A 555 -13.07 -13.17 -6.82
CA ALA A 555 -13.08 -12.02 -5.93
C ALA A 555 -12.22 -12.25 -4.67
N ASP A 556 -12.22 -11.25 -3.81
CA ASP A 556 -11.55 -11.13 -2.53
C ASP A 556 -10.04 -11.35 -2.58
N THR A 557 -9.47 -11.81 -1.46
CA THR A 557 -8.03 -11.97 -1.30
C THR A 557 -7.45 -13.09 -2.17
N SER A 558 -8.28 -14.04 -2.62
CA SER A 558 -7.88 -15.05 -3.62
C SER A 558 -7.59 -14.41 -4.98
N ALA A 559 -8.44 -13.50 -5.46
CA ALA A 559 -8.18 -12.80 -6.71
C ALA A 559 -6.93 -11.92 -6.61
N ALA A 560 -6.80 -11.16 -5.51
CA ALA A 560 -5.64 -10.33 -5.24
C ALA A 560 -4.32 -11.15 -5.19
N CYS A 561 -4.36 -12.33 -4.56
CA CYS A 561 -3.22 -13.26 -4.48
C CYS A 561 -2.77 -13.73 -5.87
N ALA A 562 -3.71 -14.13 -6.74
CA ALA A 562 -3.40 -14.55 -8.10
C ALA A 562 -2.74 -13.43 -8.92
N LEU A 563 -3.27 -12.19 -8.84
CA LEU A 563 -2.69 -11.04 -9.54
C LEU A 563 -1.24 -10.76 -9.10
N VAL A 564 -0.99 -10.70 -7.80
CA VAL A 564 0.37 -10.48 -7.27
C VAL A 564 1.32 -11.64 -7.62
N SER A 565 0.80 -12.87 -7.66
CA SER A 565 1.58 -14.04 -8.11
C SER A 565 1.97 -13.92 -9.58
N GLY A 566 1.06 -13.44 -10.44
CA GLY A 566 1.33 -13.12 -11.84
C GLY A 566 2.38 -12.01 -11.98
N HIS A 567 2.27 -10.93 -11.20
CA HIS A 567 3.25 -9.84 -11.19
C HIS A 567 4.66 -10.34 -10.81
N ALA A 568 4.76 -11.21 -9.80
CA ALA A 568 6.02 -11.82 -9.40
C ALA A 568 6.64 -12.68 -10.51
N ALA A 569 5.83 -13.47 -11.23
CA ALA A 569 6.32 -14.31 -12.33
C ALA A 569 6.75 -13.47 -13.54
N VAL A 570 6.04 -12.37 -13.84
CA VAL A 570 6.46 -11.42 -14.88
C VAL A 570 7.82 -10.81 -14.51
N LEU A 571 8.03 -10.41 -13.25
CA LEU A 571 9.33 -9.91 -12.78
C LEU A 571 10.44 -10.96 -12.93
N MET A 572 10.19 -12.20 -12.49
CA MET A 572 11.14 -13.30 -12.61
C MET A 572 11.44 -13.68 -14.06
N SER A 573 10.48 -13.53 -14.97
CA SER A 573 10.72 -13.78 -16.39
C SER A 573 11.51 -12.65 -17.05
N GLU A 574 11.28 -11.39 -16.67
CA GLU A 574 12.02 -10.24 -17.21
C GLU A 574 13.46 -10.16 -16.65
N TYR A 575 13.63 -10.62 -15.41
CA TYR A 575 14.90 -10.63 -14.69
C TYR A 575 15.17 -12.01 -14.07
N PRO A 576 15.53 -13.04 -14.86
CA PRO A 576 15.85 -14.38 -14.36
C PRO A 576 17.03 -14.40 -13.37
N GLU A 577 17.90 -13.39 -13.42
CA GLU A 577 19.03 -13.21 -12.52
C GLU A 577 18.66 -12.69 -11.13
N TYR A 578 17.43 -12.20 -10.93
CA TYR A 578 16.99 -11.69 -9.63
C TYR A 578 16.62 -12.80 -8.66
N TRP A 579 17.08 -12.64 -7.43
CA TRP A 579 16.80 -13.55 -6.33
C TRP A 579 15.34 -13.42 -5.87
N PRO A 580 14.78 -14.49 -5.26
CA PRO A 580 13.48 -14.45 -4.62
C PRO A 580 13.28 -13.25 -3.67
N GLU A 581 14.32 -12.90 -2.91
CA GLU A 581 14.34 -11.75 -2.01
C GLU A 581 14.17 -10.43 -2.77
N THR A 582 14.81 -10.30 -3.93
CA THR A 582 14.74 -9.12 -4.81
C THR A 582 13.37 -9.00 -5.46
N VAL A 583 12.80 -10.08 -5.99
CA VAL A 583 11.44 -10.09 -6.56
C VAL A 583 10.41 -9.68 -5.50
N ARG A 584 10.50 -10.28 -4.31
CA ARG A 584 9.67 -9.91 -3.15
C ARG A 584 9.85 -8.45 -2.77
N GLY A 585 11.10 -7.98 -2.76
CA GLY A 585 11.47 -6.62 -2.43
C GLY A 585 10.92 -5.61 -3.44
N LEU A 586 11.03 -5.86 -4.75
CA LEU A 586 10.58 -4.98 -5.82
C LEU A 586 9.06 -4.78 -5.81
N LEU A 587 8.29 -5.85 -5.55
CA LEU A 587 6.84 -5.73 -5.41
C LEU A 587 6.46 -4.78 -4.28
N VAL A 588 7.09 -4.91 -3.10
CA VAL A 588 6.87 -4.00 -1.97
C VAL A 588 7.44 -2.61 -2.22
N HIS A 589 8.60 -2.50 -2.87
CA HIS A 589 9.24 -1.25 -3.20
C HIS A 589 8.44 -0.42 -4.20
N SER A 590 7.72 -1.08 -5.11
CA SER A 590 6.86 -0.43 -6.10
C SER A 590 5.50 0.00 -5.54
N ALA A 591 5.16 -0.40 -4.31
CA ALA A 591 3.84 -0.20 -3.75
C ALA A 591 3.63 1.21 -3.18
N ASP A 592 2.39 1.68 -3.29
CA ASP A 592 1.95 2.93 -2.67
C ASP A 592 0.52 2.78 -2.14
N TRP A 593 0.17 3.61 -1.16
CA TRP A 593 -1.21 3.72 -0.70
C TRP A 593 -2.03 4.48 -1.73
N THR A 594 -3.25 3.99 -2.00
CA THR A 594 -4.22 4.71 -2.82
C THR A 594 -4.63 6.01 -2.14
N GLU A 595 -5.27 6.91 -2.88
CA GLU A 595 -5.79 8.15 -2.32
C GLU A 595 -6.72 7.90 -1.12
N PHE A 596 -7.65 6.94 -1.22
CA PHE A 596 -8.54 6.58 -0.11
C PHE A 596 -7.81 5.97 1.09
N MET A 597 -6.74 5.21 0.87
CA MET A 597 -5.89 4.73 1.97
C MET A 597 -5.16 5.89 2.65
N TRP A 598 -4.67 6.88 1.90
CA TRP A 598 -4.11 8.11 2.46
C TRP A 598 -5.14 8.93 3.23
N GLN A 599 -6.37 9.04 2.73
CA GLN A 599 -7.48 9.68 3.45
C GLN A 599 -7.79 8.92 4.76
N ARG A 600 -7.81 7.58 4.73
CA ARG A 600 -7.99 6.75 5.93
C ARG A 600 -6.86 6.95 6.93
N PHE A 601 -5.62 7.06 6.46
CA PHE A 601 -4.48 7.40 7.30
C PHE A 601 -4.67 8.78 7.96
N GLY A 602 -5.13 9.78 7.22
CA GLY A 602 -5.50 11.10 7.74
C GLY A 602 -6.58 11.03 8.83
N LEU A 603 -7.63 10.21 8.63
CA LEU A 603 -8.65 9.96 9.66
C LEU A 603 -8.04 9.30 10.91
N LEU A 604 -7.18 8.31 10.76
CA LEU A 604 -6.50 7.67 11.89
C LEU A 604 -5.56 8.63 12.62
N LEU A 605 -4.88 9.54 11.90
CA LEU A 605 -4.04 10.58 12.48
C LEU A 605 -4.87 11.57 13.34
N SER A 606 -6.10 11.86 12.93
CA SER A 606 -7.01 12.71 13.72
C SER A 606 -7.43 12.07 15.06
N GLN A 607 -7.36 10.74 15.17
CA GLN A 607 -7.87 9.98 16.31
C GLN A 607 -6.77 9.40 17.19
N HIS A 608 -5.56 9.24 16.63
CA HIS A 608 -4.47 8.50 17.24
C HIS A 608 -3.13 9.15 16.94
N SER A 609 -2.12 8.88 17.79
CA SER A 609 -0.75 9.31 17.52
C SER A 609 -0.26 8.82 16.16
N ASN A 610 0.64 9.58 15.52
CA ASN A 610 1.22 9.25 14.22
C ASN A 610 1.74 7.80 14.13
N LYS A 611 2.46 7.35 15.17
CA LYS A 611 2.93 5.97 15.26
C LYS A 611 1.82 4.92 15.23
N VAL A 612 0.70 5.18 15.94
CA VAL A 612 -0.44 4.26 15.97
C VAL A 612 -1.16 4.26 14.63
N ALA A 613 -1.38 5.42 14.00
CA ALA A 613 -1.99 5.51 12.68
C ALA A 613 -1.18 4.75 11.62
N LYS A 614 0.14 4.98 11.55
CA LYS A 614 1.04 4.28 10.62
C LYS A 614 1.05 2.78 10.87
N GLN A 615 1.13 2.38 12.15
CA GLN A 615 1.06 0.97 12.52
C GLN A 615 -0.29 0.33 12.16
N THR A 616 -1.40 1.04 12.29
CA THR A 616 -2.73 0.53 11.90
C THR A 616 -2.79 0.34 10.38
N MET A 617 -2.36 1.34 9.60
CA MET A 617 -2.32 1.23 8.13
C MET A 617 -1.46 0.06 7.66
N LEU A 618 -0.22 -0.07 8.16
CA LEU A 618 0.65 -1.22 7.85
C LEU A 618 0.02 -2.57 8.22
N ARG A 619 -0.87 -2.62 9.21
CA ARG A 619 -1.55 -3.83 9.64
C ARG A 619 -2.87 -4.09 8.90
N SER A 620 -3.35 -3.12 8.14
CA SER A 620 -4.61 -3.21 7.38
C SER A 620 -4.36 -3.39 5.89
N VAL A 621 -3.43 -2.62 5.32
CA VAL A 621 -3.16 -2.59 3.86
C VAL A 621 -1.68 -2.75 3.51
N GLY A 622 -0.81 -2.99 4.50
CA GLY A 622 0.62 -3.16 4.27
C GLY A 622 1.27 -1.93 3.65
N TYR A 623 2.13 -2.15 2.67
CA TYR A 623 2.79 -1.12 1.87
C TYR A 623 1.92 -0.57 0.73
N GLY A 624 0.70 -1.09 0.57
CA GLY A 624 -0.27 -0.62 -0.44
C GLY A 624 -0.33 -1.49 -1.68
N VAL A 625 -0.67 -0.85 -2.81
CA VAL A 625 -0.90 -1.50 -4.10
C VAL A 625 0.39 -1.49 -4.92
N PRO A 626 0.92 -2.65 -5.35
CA PRO A 626 2.15 -2.71 -6.15
C PRO A 626 1.91 -2.12 -7.55
N ASN A 627 2.88 -1.35 -8.05
CA ASN A 627 2.87 -0.86 -9.42
C ASN A 627 3.82 -1.71 -10.28
N LEU A 628 3.26 -2.55 -11.16
CA LEU A 628 4.04 -3.48 -11.98
C LEU A 628 5.06 -2.78 -12.90
N GLU A 629 4.70 -1.62 -13.47
CA GLU A 629 5.62 -0.88 -14.36
C GLU A 629 6.83 -0.35 -13.58
N ARG A 630 6.62 0.23 -12.40
CA ARG A 630 7.70 0.68 -11.50
C ARG A 630 8.52 -0.47 -10.93
N ALA A 631 7.91 -1.64 -10.73
CA ALA A 631 8.61 -2.84 -10.29
C ALA A 631 9.51 -3.42 -11.40
N LEU A 632 9.14 -3.22 -12.67
CA LEU A 632 9.88 -3.73 -13.82
C LEU A 632 10.93 -2.76 -14.34
N TYR A 633 10.68 -1.44 -14.27
CA TYR A 633 11.50 -0.48 -15.01
C TYR A 633 11.84 0.75 -14.19
N SER A 634 13.04 1.26 -14.47
CA SER A 634 13.46 2.62 -14.15
C SER A 634 13.17 3.55 -15.33
N ALA A 635 13.28 4.85 -15.08
CA ALA A 635 13.26 5.92 -16.07
C ALA A 635 14.37 6.93 -15.78
N ASN A 636 14.53 7.93 -16.66
CA ASN A 636 15.57 8.97 -16.51
C ASN A 636 15.50 9.70 -15.16
N HIS A 637 14.29 10.05 -14.72
CA HIS A 637 14.01 10.78 -13.48
C HIS A 637 13.67 9.86 -12.29
N ALA A 638 13.54 8.55 -12.54
CA ALA A 638 13.13 7.54 -11.54
C ALA A 638 14.06 6.32 -11.62
N LEU A 639 15.17 6.38 -10.91
CA LEU A 639 16.22 5.37 -10.91
C LEU A 639 16.01 4.35 -9.78
N THR A 640 16.27 3.07 -10.05
CA THR A 640 16.33 2.01 -9.04
C THR A 640 17.67 1.29 -9.11
N LEU A 641 18.34 1.22 -7.96
CA LEU A 641 19.57 0.48 -7.70
C LEU A 641 19.24 -0.76 -6.87
N ILE A 642 19.87 -1.89 -7.19
CA ILE A 642 19.64 -3.17 -6.51
C ILE A 642 21.00 -3.78 -6.15
N ALA A 643 21.16 -4.17 -4.89
CA ALA A 643 22.25 -5.04 -4.46
C ALA A 643 21.69 -6.40 -4.02
N GLN A 644 22.31 -7.49 -4.46
CA GLN A 644 22.04 -8.87 -4.08
C GLN A 644 23.28 -9.46 -3.41
N ASP A 645 23.32 -9.36 -2.08
CA ASP A 645 24.55 -9.60 -1.32
C ASP A 645 24.39 -10.60 -0.19
N HIS A 646 25.53 -10.97 0.37
CA HIS A 646 25.66 -11.90 1.49
C HIS A 646 26.24 -11.19 2.71
N LEU A 647 25.76 -11.51 3.91
CA LEU A 647 26.31 -11.01 5.18
C LEU A 647 26.41 -12.15 6.19
N GLN A 648 27.52 -12.25 6.93
CA GLN A 648 27.60 -13.17 8.06
C GLN A 648 27.15 -12.48 9.35
N PRO A 649 25.96 -12.81 9.91
CA PRO A 649 25.37 -12.02 10.98
C PRO A 649 26.06 -12.22 12.34
N PHE A 650 26.65 -13.40 12.56
CA PHE A 650 27.23 -13.78 13.84
C PHE A 650 28.59 -14.44 13.67
N ALA A 651 29.43 -14.35 14.69
CA ALA A 651 30.72 -15.03 14.75
C ALA A 651 31.13 -15.32 16.20
N LYS A 652 32.01 -16.30 16.39
CA LYS A 652 32.74 -16.49 17.64
C LYS A 652 34.16 -15.96 17.48
N GLY A 653 34.68 -15.33 18.54
CA GLY A 653 36.09 -14.98 18.60
C GLY A 653 36.97 -16.23 18.66
N VAL A 654 38.19 -16.15 18.11
CA VAL A 654 39.15 -17.26 18.03
C VAL A 654 39.44 -17.90 19.40
N ASP A 655 39.41 -17.12 20.47
CA ASP A 655 39.66 -17.57 21.85
C ASP A 655 38.37 -17.85 22.66
N ALA A 656 37.20 -17.84 22.03
CA ALA A 656 35.93 -18.04 22.72
C ALA A 656 35.76 -19.53 23.10
N SER A 657 35.40 -19.80 24.37
CA SER A 657 35.05 -21.16 24.81
C SER A 657 33.92 -21.75 23.96
N GLU A 658 33.87 -23.08 23.79
CA GLU A 658 32.78 -23.75 23.06
C GLU A 658 31.38 -23.35 23.54
N SER A 659 31.22 -23.08 24.84
CA SER A 659 29.96 -22.65 25.47
C SER A 659 29.61 -21.17 25.33
N ALA A 660 30.49 -20.34 24.75
CA ALA A 660 30.22 -18.91 24.59
C ALA A 660 29.19 -18.66 23.47
N ASP A 661 28.23 -17.78 23.72
CA ASP A 661 27.29 -17.33 22.70
C ASP A 661 28.03 -16.52 21.61
N PRO A 662 27.77 -16.79 20.32
CA PRO A 662 28.18 -15.92 19.22
C PRO A 662 27.84 -14.44 19.45
N LYS A 663 28.66 -13.57 18.90
CA LYS A 663 28.42 -12.11 18.88
C LYS A 663 27.99 -11.68 17.48
N LEU A 664 27.50 -10.45 17.37
CA LEU A 664 27.30 -9.81 16.07
C LEU A 664 28.68 -9.71 15.38
N ASN A 665 28.70 -9.89 14.06
CA ASN A 665 29.94 -10.02 13.29
C ASN A 665 30.15 -8.83 12.35
N GLU A 666 29.46 -8.81 11.22
CA GLU A 666 29.74 -7.84 10.15
C GLU A 666 28.60 -6.84 9.97
N MET A 667 28.96 -5.63 9.53
CA MET A 667 28.11 -4.60 8.95
C MET A 667 28.63 -4.29 7.55
N GLN A 668 27.76 -3.99 6.60
CA GLN A 668 28.12 -3.56 5.25
C GLN A 668 27.71 -2.10 5.03
N LEU A 669 28.63 -1.29 4.53
CA LEU A 669 28.42 0.11 4.18
C LEU A 669 28.43 0.27 2.66
N TYR A 670 27.27 0.59 2.10
CA TYR A 670 27.09 0.92 0.69
C TYR A 670 27.29 2.42 0.48
N GLN A 671 28.32 2.78 -0.28
CA GLN A 671 28.49 4.14 -0.79
C GLN A 671 27.96 4.16 -2.21
N LEU A 672 26.68 4.52 -2.36
CA LEU A 672 26.01 4.43 -3.64
C LEU A 672 26.56 5.47 -4.62
N PRO A 673 26.60 5.16 -5.93
CA PRO A 673 27.05 6.08 -6.98
C PRO A 673 26.04 7.20 -7.18
N TRP A 674 26.05 8.19 -6.28
CA TRP A 674 25.01 9.21 -6.18
C TRP A 674 25.14 10.30 -7.26
N PRO A 675 24.05 10.73 -7.90
CA PRO A 675 24.09 11.73 -8.96
C PRO A 675 24.16 13.17 -8.40
N ASN A 676 25.15 13.46 -7.56
CA ASN A 676 25.29 14.72 -6.83
C ASN A 676 25.18 15.96 -7.71
N GLU A 677 25.92 16.00 -8.82
CA GLU A 677 25.91 17.14 -9.74
C GLU A 677 24.53 17.38 -10.35
N ALA A 678 23.79 16.31 -10.69
CA ALA A 678 22.45 16.42 -11.23
C ALA A 678 21.46 16.90 -10.17
N LEU A 679 21.58 16.39 -8.93
CA LEU A 679 20.74 16.82 -7.80
C LEU A 679 20.98 18.30 -7.43
N TRP A 680 22.23 18.77 -7.44
CA TRP A 680 22.57 20.17 -7.13
C TRP A 680 22.12 21.17 -8.20
N GLN A 681 21.83 20.70 -9.42
CA GLN A 681 21.29 21.54 -10.49
C GLN A 681 19.77 21.71 -10.39
N LEU A 682 19.09 20.93 -9.56
CA LEU A 682 17.65 21.07 -9.34
C LEU A 682 17.34 22.34 -8.55
N PRO A 683 16.17 22.97 -8.79
CA PRO A 683 15.70 24.06 -7.95
C PRO A 683 15.67 23.66 -6.47
N PRO A 684 16.12 24.51 -5.53
CA PRO A 684 16.22 24.18 -4.10
C PRO A 684 14.92 23.68 -3.45
N GLU A 685 13.77 24.13 -3.97
CA GLU A 685 12.42 23.76 -3.54
C GLU A 685 11.93 22.40 -4.08
N THR A 686 12.70 21.74 -4.95
CA THR A 686 12.31 20.46 -5.54
C THR A 686 12.34 19.37 -4.46
N GLU A 687 11.18 18.86 -4.09
CA GLU A 687 11.06 17.67 -3.25
C GLU A 687 11.34 16.42 -4.08
N VAL A 688 12.27 15.61 -3.60
CA VAL A 688 12.65 14.32 -4.18
C VAL A 688 12.34 13.21 -3.20
N LYS A 689 12.14 12.00 -3.70
CA LYS A 689 11.88 10.82 -2.86
C LYS A 689 13.04 9.84 -2.92
N LEU A 690 13.44 9.36 -1.76
CA LEU A 690 14.33 8.21 -1.58
C LEU A 690 13.54 7.06 -0.99
N ARG A 691 13.41 5.95 -1.71
CA ARG A 691 12.84 4.73 -1.15
C ARG A 691 13.94 3.72 -0.90
N VAL A 692 13.89 3.05 0.25
CA VAL A 692 14.81 1.95 0.58
C VAL A 692 13.99 0.74 0.99
N THR A 693 14.35 -0.43 0.47
CA THR A 693 13.73 -1.71 0.82
C THR A 693 14.80 -2.76 1.06
N LEU A 694 14.77 -3.38 2.24
CA LEU A 694 15.62 -4.48 2.64
C LEU A 694 14.78 -5.75 2.77
N SER A 695 15.08 -6.75 1.96
CA SER A 695 14.38 -8.04 1.89
C SER A 695 15.36 -9.19 2.12
N TYR A 696 15.07 -10.07 3.08
CA TYR A 696 15.85 -11.28 3.36
C TYR A 696 14.95 -12.40 3.90
N PHE A 697 15.39 -13.65 3.89
CA PHE A 697 14.62 -14.75 4.51
C PHE A 697 15.24 -15.21 5.83
N ILE A 698 14.37 -15.61 6.78
CA ILE A 698 14.79 -16.13 8.09
C ILE A 698 14.51 -17.63 8.19
N GLU A 699 15.33 -18.34 8.97
CA GLU A 699 15.00 -19.71 9.37
C GLU A 699 14.05 -19.66 10.58
N PRO A 700 12.90 -20.35 10.54
CA PRO A 700 11.91 -20.29 11.62
C PRO A 700 12.31 -21.13 12.84
N ASN A 701 11.79 -20.76 14.00
CA ASN A 701 11.87 -21.54 15.24
C ASN A 701 10.50 -21.52 15.94
N PRO A 702 9.56 -22.40 15.54
CA PRO A 702 8.15 -22.35 15.94
C PRO A 702 7.88 -22.76 17.40
N GLY A 703 8.93 -23.12 18.16
CA GLY A 703 8.77 -23.51 19.56
C GLY A 703 8.20 -22.37 20.42
N ARG A 704 6.99 -22.57 20.96
CA ARG A 704 6.23 -21.58 21.76
C ARG A 704 6.80 -21.36 23.17
N ARG A 705 8.04 -20.88 23.25
CA ARG A 705 8.80 -20.62 24.50
C ARG A 705 9.02 -19.12 24.75
N GLY A 706 8.01 -18.30 24.43
CA GLY A 706 7.99 -16.87 24.74
C GLY A 706 8.73 -15.94 23.78
N TYR A 707 9.28 -16.45 22.67
CA TYR A 707 9.80 -15.67 21.52
C TYR A 707 10.74 -14.51 21.85
N ARG A 708 11.64 -14.71 22.82
CA ARG A 708 12.68 -13.74 23.21
C ARG A 708 14.05 -14.38 23.17
N GLN A 709 15.06 -13.62 22.74
CA GLN A 709 16.47 -14.04 22.71
C GLN A 709 16.62 -15.43 22.04
N ARG A 710 17.07 -16.45 22.77
CA ARG A 710 17.26 -17.83 22.28
C ARG A 710 16.00 -18.56 21.80
N PHE A 711 14.83 -18.03 22.13
CA PHE A 711 13.54 -18.56 21.70
C PHE A 711 12.89 -17.69 20.62
N SER A 712 13.56 -16.65 20.12
CA SER A 712 13.08 -15.85 18.99
C SER A 712 12.71 -16.74 17.80
N TYR A 713 11.72 -16.30 17.03
CA TYR A 713 11.26 -17.02 15.86
C TYR A 713 12.27 -16.91 14.70
N GLN A 714 12.75 -15.70 14.43
CA GLN A 714 13.77 -15.43 13.41
C GLN A 714 15.17 -15.96 13.82
N SER A 715 15.88 -16.58 12.88
CA SER A 715 17.29 -16.97 13.07
C SER A 715 18.22 -15.79 13.28
N HIS A 716 18.00 -14.74 12.52
CA HIS A 716 18.70 -13.48 12.53
C HIS A 716 17.72 -12.36 12.16
N GLY A 717 18.10 -11.11 12.34
CA GLY A 717 17.42 -9.99 11.69
C GLY A 717 18.45 -9.08 11.04
N LEU A 718 18.07 -8.39 9.96
CA LEU A 718 18.89 -7.35 9.33
C LEU A 718 18.15 -6.01 9.42
N ARG A 719 18.90 -4.93 9.59
CA ARG A 719 18.38 -3.56 9.57
C ARG A 719 19.19 -2.74 8.58
N PHE A 720 18.56 -1.71 8.06
CA PHE A 720 19.27 -0.64 7.37
C PHE A 720 19.18 0.65 8.18
N GLU A 721 20.17 1.51 8.01
CA GLU A 721 20.13 2.93 8.35
C GLU A 721 20.77 3.70 7.21
N VAL A 722 20.29 4.92 6.96
CA VAL A 722 20.79 5.80 5.89
C VAL A 722 21.50 6.99 6.53
N LEU A 723 22.62 7.40 5.95
CA LEU A 723 23.35 8.59 6.37
C LEU A 723 22.43 9.82 6.25
N ARG A 724 22.43 10.66 7.28
CA ARG A 724 21.55 11.82 7.37
C ARG A 724 22.10 13.03 6.62
N PRO A 725 21.24 13.94 6.13
CA PRO A 725 21.69 15.23 5.62
C PRO A 725 22.58 15.96 6.62
N GLY A 726 23.75 16.43 6.17
CA GLY A 726 24.75 17.08 7.02
C GLY A 726 25.49 16.18 8.03
N GLN A 727 25.32 14.85 7.99
CA GLN A 727 26.06 13.92 8.86
C GLN A 727 27.36 13.45 8.20
N SER A 728 28.48 13.53 8.92
CA SER A 728 29.75 12.97 8.44
C SER A 728 29.72 11.42 8.42
N THR A 729 30.49 10.81 7.51
CA THR A 729 30.59 9.34 7.44
C THR A 729 31.16 8.75 8.73
N GLU A 730 32.13 9.41 9.36
CA GLU A 730 32.69 9.04 10.65
C GLU A 730 31.62 9.07 11.76
N ASN A 731 30.80 10.13 11.83
CA ASN A 731 29.71 10.21 12.79
C ASN A 731 28.64 9.13 12.53
N PHE A 732 28.29 8.89 11.26
CA PHE A 732 27.33 7.85 10.87
C PHE A 732 27.78 6.45 11.28
N ARG A 733 29.05 6.12 11.01
CA ARG A 733 29.67 4.86 11.46
C ARG A 733 29.64 4.76 12.98
N ALA A 734 30.05 5.81 13.69
CA ALA A 734 30.02 5.85 15.14
C ALA A 734 28.60 5.70 15.68
N PHE A 735 27.57 6.26 15.04
CA PHE A 735 26.16 6.18 15.46
C PHE A 735 25.64 4.75 15.49
N ILE A 736 25.98 3.95 14.48
CA ILE A 736 25.48 2.58 14.29
C ILE A 736 26.39 1.57 14.98
N ASN A 737 27.69 1.69 14.74
CA ASN A 737 28.71 0.74 15.15
C ASN A 737 29.43 1.22 16.42
N GLY A 738 29.15 0.54 17.52
CA GLY A 738 29.81 0.75 18.80
C GLY A 738 31.31 0.49 18.80
N LEU A 739 31.90 -0.15 17.77
CA LEU A 739 33.36 -0.25 17.60
C LEU A 739 33.96 1.02 16.97
N ALA A 740 33.19 1.77 16.20
CA ALA A 740 33.58 3.05 15.61
C ALA A 740 33.35 4.25 16.57
N SER A 741 32.76 4.00 17.74
CA SER A 741 32.51 5.05 18.74
C SER A 741 33.73 5.35 19.59
N THR A 742 34.06 6.63 19.72
CA THR A 742 35.05 7.15 20.69
C THR A 742 34.38 7.51 22.02
N GLU A 743 35.19 7.79 23.06
CA GLU A 743 34.70 8.27 24.37
C GLU A 743 34.05 9.67 24.27
N ASP A 744 34.46 10.47 23.29
CA ASP A 744 33.97 11.84 23.06
C ASP A 744 32.76 11.92 22.10
N TYR A 745 32.06 10.81 21.84
CA TYR A 745 30.93 10.80 20.92
C TYR A 745 29.69 11.52 21.50
N GLU A 746 29.33 12.67 20.92
CA GLU A 746 28.26 13.53 21.43
C GLU A 746 26.84 13.15 20.97
N GLY A 747 26.71 12.28 19.97
CA GLY A 747 25.42 11.89 19.40
C GLY A 747 25.41 11.90 17.88
N PRO A 748 24.33 11.42 17.25
CA PRO A 748 24.22 11.48 15.79
C PRO A 748 24.05 12.93 15.33
N GLU A 749 24.85 13.31 14.34
CA GLU A 749 24.70 14.56 13.58
C GLU A 749 23.55 14.45 12.56
N GLY A 750 23.23 15.58 11.93
CA GLY A 750 22.34 15.64 10.78
C GLY A 750 20.85 15.48 11.11
N ASP A 751 20.04 15.74 10.08
CA ASP A 751 18.58 15.69 10.17
C ASP A 751 18.05 14.25 10.03
N ALA A 752 17.14 13.85 10.92
CA ALA A 752 16.54 12.51 10.92
C ALA A 752 15.12 12.49 10.33
N ASP A 753 14.58 13.65 9.95
CA ASP A 753 13.21 13.81 9.47
C ASP A 753 13.08 13.42 7.99
N GLY A 754 11.85 13.46 7.47
CA GLY A 754 11.51 13.12 6.08
C GLY A 754 11.10 11.66 5.85
N TRP A 755 11.44 10.73 6.76
CA TRP A 755 11.01 9.32 6.67
C TRP A 755 9.53 9.15 6.98
N HIS A 756 8.82 8.43 6.10
CA HIS A 756 7.40 8.15 6.24
C HIS A 756 7.13 7.21 7.43
N LEU A 757 7.69 6.02 7.51
CA LEU A 757 7.41 5.08 8.61
C LEU A 757 8.35 5.29 9.80
N GLY A 758 9.61 5.59 9.52
CA GLY A 758 10.68 5.79 10.47
C GLY A 758 11.23 4.49 11.08
N PRO A 759 12.37 4.58 11.78
CA PRO A 759 13.18 3.43 12.21
C PRO A 759 12.53 2.56 13.29
N GLN A 760 11.35 2.92 13.81
CA GLN A 760 10.63 2.10 14.79
C GLN A 760 9.67 1.11 14.13
N LEU A 761 9.13 1.45 12.96
CA LEU A 761 8.19 0.61 12.22
C LEU A 761 8.93 -0.31 11.23
N CYS A 762 10.12 0.05 10.78
CA CYS A 762 11.01 -0.78 9.95
C CYS A 762 11.86 -1.75 10.78
N THR A 763 11.22 -2.52 11.67
CA THR A 763 11.94 -3.39 12.63
C THR A 763 11.34 -4.78 12.86
N ARG A 764 10.30 -5.18 12.15
CA ARG A 764 9.60 -6.46 12.40
C ARG A 764 9.50 -7.28 11.13
N GLY A 765 9.68 -8.59 11.25
CA GLY A 765 9.72 -9.48 10.10
C GLY A 765 11.06 -9.44 9.36
N SER A 766 11.01 -9.88 8.10
CA SER A 766 12.16 -10.10 7.23
C SER A 766 12.15 -9.19 5.98
N LEU A 767 11.24 -8.22 5.98
CA LEU A 767 11.02 -7.27 4.90
C LEU A 767 10.78 -5.89 5.52
N HIS A 768 11.61 -4.92 5.16
CA HIS A 768 11.55 -3.55 5.69
C HIS A 768 11.62 -2.58 4.52
N ALA A 769 10.63 -1.72 4.37
CA ALA A 769 10.63 -0.65 3.37
C ALA A 769 10.24 0.68 4.02
N ASP A 770 10.80 1.77 3.52
CA ASP A 770 10.42 3.12 3.91
C ASP A 770 10.70 4.12 2.77
N VAL A 771 10.04 5.27 2.80
CA VAL A 771 10.20 6.37 1.86
C VAL A 771 10.58 7.61 2.63
N TRP A 772 11.69 8.23 2.25
CA TRP A 772 12.09 9.56 2.68
C TRP A 772 11.71 10.58 1.61
N THR A 773 11.20 11.73 2.04
CA THR A 773 10.93 12.89 1.18
C THR A 773 11.65 14.11 1.74
N GLY A 774 12.31 14.86 0.87
CA GLY A 774 12.97 16.12 1.24
C GLY A 774 13.65 16.77 0.03
N SER A 775 14.52 17.75 0.26
CA SER A 775 15.14 18.51 -0.83
C SER A 775 16.22 17.71 -1.58
N ALA A 776 16.43 18.05 -2.85
CA ALA A 776 17.50 17.47 -3.65
C ALA A 776 18.90 17.66 -3.02
N ALA A 777 19.14 18.80 -2.38
CA ALA A 777 20.39 19.07 -1.67
C ALA A 777 20.57 18.16 -0.45
N ALA A 778 19.51 17.97 0.35
CA ALA A 778 19.55 17.02 1.47
C ALA A 778 19.76 15.60 0.98
N LEU A 779 19.09 15.20 -0.11
CA LEU A 779 19.28 13.89 -0.72
C LEU A 779 20.73 13.67 -1.18
N ALA A 780 21.39 14.70 -1.74
CA ALA A 780 22.77 14.60 -2.21
C ALA A 780 23.76 14.19 -1.09
N ASP A 781 23.47 14.59 0.16
CA ASP A 781 24.26 14.17 1.32
C ASP A 781 23.99 12.70 1.72
N MET A 782 22.82 12.13 1.41
CA MET A 782 22.36 10.80 1.86
C MET A 782 22.91 9.61 1.04
N HIS A 783 24.13 9.74 0.56
CA HIS A 783 24.82 8.79 -0.33
C HIS A 783 25.27 7.45 0.30
N THR A 784 25.15 7.26 1.62
CA THR A 784 25.64 6.05 2.31
C THR A 784 24.53 5.31 3.04
N ILE A 785 24.46 3.99 2.86
CA ILE A 785 23.50 3.10 3.54
C ILE A 785 24.26 1.99 4.27
N ALA A 786 23.93 1.76 5.55
CA ALA A 786 24.47 0.66 6.33
C ALA A 786 23.47 -0.48 6.41
N VAL A 787 23.88 -1.71 6.13
CA VAL A 787 23.13 -2.94 6.42
C VAL A 787 23.84 -3.69 7.54
N PHE A 788 23.12 -4.03 8.62
CA PHE A 788 23.73 -4.65 9.79
C PHE A 788 22.79 -5.64 10.51
N PRO A 789 23.36 -6.68 11.15
CA PRO A 789 22.59 -7.71 11.83
C PRO A 789 22.08 -7.25 13.20
N VAL A 790 20.95 -7.82 13.59
CA VAL A 790 20.40 -7.77 14.95
C VAL A 790 20.12 -9.18 15.44
N GLY A 791 19.80 -9.31 16.74
CA GLY A 791 19.68 -10.61 17.39
C GLY A 791 18.63 -11.55 16.77
N GLY A 792 18.92 -12.84 16.86
CA GLY A 792 18.02 -13.95 16.52
C GLY A 792 18.51 -15.25 17.19
N TRP A 793 17.83 -16.36 16.98
CA TRP A 793 18.10 -17.59 17.73
C TRP A 793 19.45 -18.24 17.38
N TRP A 794 20.02 -17.98 16.19
CA TRP A 794 21.38 -18.44 15.82
C TRP A 794 22.44 -17.97 16.83
N LYS A 795 22.27 -16.77 17.39
CA LYS A 795 23.17 -16.20 18.40
C LYS A 795 23.27 -17.02 19.69
N TYR A 796 22.26 -17.84 20.02
CA TYR A 796 22.16 -18.50 21.32
C TYR A 796 22.13 -20.03 21.24
N ARG A 797 22.36 -20.59 20.04
CA ARG A 797 22.42 -22.04 19.79
C ARG A 797 23.75 -22.42 19.16
N ALA A 798 24.83 -22.06 19.84
CA ALA A 798 26.19 -22.31 19.39
C ALA A 798 26.45 -23.76 18.95
N ALA A 799 25.83 -24.75 19.61
CA ALA A 799 25.97 -26.18 19.30
C ALA A 799 25.40 -26.62 17.93
N GLN A 800 24.65 -25.76 17.23
CA GLN A 800 24.14 -26.03 15.89
C GLN A 800 25.03 -25.44 14.78
N ASP A 801 26.11 -24.73 15.15
CA ASP A 801 27.07 -24.08 14.26
C ASP A 801 26.50 -23.11 13.20
N ARG A 802 25.21 -22.81 13.27
CA ARG A 802 24.50 -21.87 12.39
C ARG A 802 25.09 -20.45 12.40
N TRP A 803 25.84 -20.10 13.44
CA TRP A 803 26.56 -18.83 13.50
C TRP A 803 27.67 -18.70 12.44
N GLN A 804 28.11 -19.80 11.83
CA GLN A 804 29.10 -19.79 10.75
C GLN A 804 28.48 -19.47 9.37
N ASN A 805 27.16 -19.46 9.28
CA ASN A 805 26.46 -19.29 8.01
C ASN A 805 26.38 -17.82 7.59
N SER A 806 26.53 -17.59 6.29
CA SER A 806 26.18 -16.33 5.64
C SER A 806 24.72 -16.34 5.18
N VAL A 807 24.09 -15.16 5.12
CA VAL A 807 22.69 -14.99 4.71
C VAL A 807 22.58 -14.09 3.49
N ARG A 808 21.67 -14.42 2.57
CA ARG A 808 21.32 -13.58 1.43
C ARG A 808 20.40 -12.45 1.84
N TYR A 809 20.56 -11.31 1.22
CA TYR A 809 19.58 -10.23 1.26
C TYR A 809 19.60 -9.43 -0.03
N SER A 810 18.51 -8.71 -0.28
CA SER A 810 18.43 -7.70 -1.32
C SER A 810 18.17 -6.33 -0.71
N LEU A 811 19.00 -5.35 -1.12
CA LEU A 811 18.83 -3.94 -0.82
C LEU A 811 18.41 -3.23 -2.11
N ILE A 812 17.23 -2.62 -2.11
CA ILE A 812 16.65 -1.91 -3.26
C ILE A 812 16.51 -0.44 -2.87
N VAL A 813 17.06 0.44 -3.70
CA VAL A 813 17.10 1.89 -3.44
C VAL A 813 16.61 2.61 -4.67
N SER A 814 15.61 3.49 -4.54
CA SER A 814 15.17 4.34 -5.65
C SER A 814 15.25 5.81 -5.32
N ILE A 815 15.62 6.60 -6.33
CA ILE A 815 15.49 8.06 -6.34
C ILE A 815 14.39 8.39 -7.34
N ASP A 816 13.43 9.20 -6.90
CA ASP A 816 12.33 9.71 -7.72
C ASP A 816 12.37 11.25 -7.71
N VAL A 817 12.62 11.84 -8.87
CA VAL A 817 12.63 13.28 -9.10
C VAL A 817 11.35 13.66 -9.85
N PRO A 818 10.54 14.61 -9.36
CA PRO A 818 9.28 14.97 -10.02
C PRO A 818 9.44 15.55 -11.43
N ASP A 819 10.57 16.20 -11.71
CA ASP A 819 10.87 16.74 -13.03
C ASP A 819 11.36 15.63 -13.98
N GLU A 820 10.47 15.21 -14.89
CA GLU A 820 10.75 14.13 -15.86
C GLU A 820 11.89 14.44 -16.84
N THR A 821 12.32 15.71 -16.96
CA THR A 821 13.40 16.12 -17.86
C THR A 821 14.80 15.85 -17.31
N VAL A 822 14.89 15.56 -16.01
CA VAL A 822 16.15 15.30 -15.31
C VAL A 822 16.60 13.86 -15.58
N ASP A 823 17.84 13.69 -16.03
CA ASP A 823 18.42 12.36 -16.28
C ASP A 823 19.43 11.99 -15.18
N ILE A 824 18.90 11.54 -14.04
CA ILE A 824 19.73 10.96 -12.98
C ILE A 824 20.22 9.56 -13.34
N TYR A 825 19.46 8.82 -14.15
CA TYR A 825 19.79 7.44 -14.50
C TYR A 825 21.13 7.34 -15.24
N SER A 826 21.29 8.11 -16.33
CA SER A 826 22.50 8.02 -17.15
C SER A 826 23.74 8.50 -16.40
N VAL A 827 23.58 9.48 -15.49
CA VAL A 827 24.66 9.94 -14.60
C VAL A 827 25.15 8.78 -13.73
N VAL A 828 24.23 8.10 -13.04
CA VAL A 828 24.61 6.98 -12.17
C VAL A 828 25.19 5.80 -12.94
N GLN A 829 24.62 5.49 -14.12
CA GLN A 829 25.15 4.44 -14.98
C GLN A 829 26.62 4.69 -15.39
N ASN A 830 26.95 5.94 -15.74
CA ASN A 830 28.32 6.33 -16.09
C ASN A 830 29.28 6.25 -14.89
N LEU A 831 28.83 6.64 -13.69
CA LEU A 831 29.62 6.53 -12.45
C LEU A 831 30.00 5.06 -12.17
N ILE A 832 29.05 4.14 -12.35
CA ILE A 832 29.27 2.70 -12.15
C ILE A 832 30.25 2.14 -13.18
N GLN A 833 30.07 2.46 -14.47
CA GLN A 833 30.96 1.99 -15.53
C GLN A 833 32.41 2.45 -15.31
N THR A 834 32.59 3.72 -14.91
CA THR A 834 33.93 4.27 -14.64
C THR A 834 34.58 3.59 -13.42
N HIS A 835 33.80 3.25 -12.39
CA HIS A 835 34.31 2.56 -11.21
C HIS A 835 34.83 1.15 -11.55
N VAL A 836 34.08 0.40 -12.35
CA VAL A 836 34.46 -0.96 -12.78
C VAL A 836 35.73 -0.95 -13.63
N GLU A 837 35.93 0.05 -14.52
CA GLU A 837 37.16 0.16 -15.32
C GLU A 837 38.43 0.43 -14.49
N VAL A 838 38.31 0.97 -13.28
CA VAL A 838 39.45 1.29 -12.41
C VAL A 838 39.87 0.09 -11.55
N GLU A 839 38.98 -0.87 -11.31
CA GLU A 839 39.26 -2.08 -10.51
C GLU A 839 39.78 -3.29 -11.32
N VAL A 840 39.71 -3.25 -12.66
CA VAL A 840 40.25 -4.27 -13.59
C VAL A 840 41.67 -3.94 -14.00
#